data_AF-A0A841FJD5-F1
#
_entry.id   AF-A0A841FJD5-F1
#
_cell.length_a   1.000
_cell.length_b   1.000
_cell.length_c   1.000
_cell.angle_alpha   90.00
_cell.angle_beta   90.00
_cell.angle_gamma   90.00
#
_symmetry.space_group_name_H-M   'P 1'
#
loop_
_entity.id
_entity.type
_entity.pdbx_description
1 polymer ?
#
loop_
_entity_poly.entity_id
_entity_poly.type
_entity_poly.pdbx_seq_one_letter_code
_entity_poly.pdbx_strand_id
1 'polypeptide(L)'
;MKSLLRKMLVLFTIALTFQAGLGNHITPTTYAATGPVLSVSGGSASFVAGDNASSTPVAIDSGITVTSDSSTPLESATVAITGNFHAGEDVLIFTNNNVQIMGDITASYNAATGVLTLTSSGGTATLAQWQAALRSINYTNTAIRPNTATRTVSITVTDGVDKSNTATRMITVAATDQTPIVTTSGGSTNYISGASTPVAIDSGLTVSDLDNATLASATVSITSNFDAGKDVLAYIKDGATMGNITASYDASTGVLTLISSGGTATLAQWQNALRGISFSSTSAAPGQRIISYAVSDGTKTSAAATHTVEVTVIMLLSLTTSSGSASFVAGDNAPSTPVIIDSGITVTADSTTLASATVAITGNLHVGEDMLGFINDGQTMGDITGSYNAVTGVLTLTSSGGTATLAQWQAALRSITYTDTAITPNTATRMVSFTVTNGVDVSNTATRAVTVTATNQKPIVTTSGGSTNYISGVSTPADIDSGLTVSDLDNTTLTSATVSIISNFQAGKDVLAYTNDGASMGNITSNYDALLGVLTLTSAGGTATLAQWQNALQAVTYSNTQVSTNMTTRTISFTVSDGSKMSSIATKSMTLQALSSLRATPNTLSVLSGQTATVAITAVFSDQSQRDVTSWVTWTVRNPSIANVTSGRVTGKAAGSTVVSAVYGTQSVDITVTVTGTPVSGSGSSPSSSTNTSTSIDNSTPVKTEPSIPPAKETKHFQALVETDRLVAFIKGALAGNAVAVTFQDAASHWASKDILSAAKIGIINGYPDGRFKPDASITRAEFSVLLVKAFALRSGSGTIELRDIQNSWARDSIEILASNGVINGYSDGTFHGDYRITRAEMVAMISKILIFQNSPSGDAATFVDVAPKHWANEIIEAAAKSGLLEGKSQNRFEPDANLTRAEALTVIMRMLRENPTIDQLLG
;
A
#
# COMPACT_ATOMS: atom_id res chain seq x y z
N MET A 1 119.45 -21.55 -47.58
CA MET A 1 118.50 -22.67 -47.65
C MET A 1 119.23 -24.02 -47.65
N LYS A 2 119.79 -24.56 -46.56
CA LYS A 2 120.16 -24.01 -45.23
C LYS A 2 119.05 -23.20 -44.54
N SER A 3 118.21 -23.82 -43.68
CA SER A 3 117.41 -23.10 -42.66
C SER A 3 116.89 -24.04 -41.55
N LEU A 4 115.92 -24.92 -41.84
CA LEU A 4 115.24 -25.72 -40.79
C LEU A 4 116.00 -26.95 -40.28
N LEU A 5 117.03 -27.41 -40.99
CA LEU A 5 117.95 -28.49 -40.57
C LEU A 5 118.84 -28.09 -39.36
N ARG A 6 118.43 -27.10 -38.56
CA ARG A 6 119.21 -26.45 -37.49
C ARG A 6 118.41 -26.11 -36.22
N LYS A 7 117.16 -26.57 -36.08
CA LYS A 7 116.33 -26.33 -34.87
C LYS A 7 115.74 -27.56 -34.18
N MET A 8 115.64 -28.72 -34.81
CA MET A 8 115.20 -29.97 -34.13
C MET A 8 116.36 -30.84 -33.61
N LEU A 9 117.60 -30.59 -34.06
CA LEU A 9 118.81 -31.32 -33.65
C LEU A 9 119.35 -30.84 -32.28
N VAL A 10 118.47 -30.58 -31.31
CA VAL A 10 118.83 -29.99 -30.00
C VAL A 10 118.14 -30.66 -28.81
N LEU A 11 116.93 -31.23 -28.98
CA LEU A 11 116.26 -32.01 -27.93
C LEU A 11 116.57 -33.52 -27.97
N PHE A 12 117.52 -33.94 -28.82
CA PHE A 12 118.01 -35.32 -28.89
C PHE A 12 119.43 -35.46 -28.29
N THR A 13 119.82 -34.57 -27.38
CA THR A 13 121.21 -34.49 -26.86
C THR A 13 121.29 -33.98 -25.41
N ILE A 14 120.42 -34.49 -24.53
CA ILE A 14 120.61 -34.61 -23.08
C ILE A 14 119.84 -35.87 -22.65
N ALA A 15 120.34 -36.60 -21.63
CA ALA A 15 119.70 -37.79 -21.05
C ALA A 15 119.52 -39.01 -21.97
N LEU A 16 120.57 -39.43 -22.69
CA LEU A 16 120.74 -40.83 -23.09
C LEU A 16 122.17 -41.33 -22.74
N THR A 17 122.44 -41.37 -21.44
CA THR A 17 123.69 -41.84 -20.80
C THR A 17 123.35 -42.41 -19.43
N PHE A 18 123.97 -43.52 -19.03
CA PHE A 18 123.49 -44.51 -18.02
C PHE A 18 122.20 -45.22 -18.46
N GLN A 19 122.16 -46.51 -18.84
CA GLN A 19 123.16 -47.56 -18.96
C GLN A 19 123.83 -48.09 -17.66
N ALA A 20 123.35 -49.26 -17.24
CA ALA A 20 124.00 -50.36 -16.50
C ALA A 20 125.13 -50.05 -15.49
N GLY A 21 124.83 -50.27 -14.19
CA GLY A 21 125.85 -50.44 -13.15
C GLY A 21 125.24 -50.66 -11.77
N LEU A 22 125.73 -51.68 -11.05
CA LEU A 22 125.30 -52.09 -9.69
C LEU A 22 123.86 -52.64 -9.62
N GLY A 23 123.50 -53.56 -8.72
CA GLY A 23 124.28 -54.21 -7.65
C GLY A 23 123.44 -54.33 -6.37
N ASN A 24 123.53 -55.45 -5.66
CA ASN A 24 122.77 -55.67 -4.42
C ASN A 24 123.09 -54.58 -3.37
N HIS A 25 122.12 -53.74 -2.99
CA HIS A 25 121.82 -53.29 -1.61
C HIS A 25 120.83 -52.10 -1.58
N ILE A 26 119.51 -52.37 -1.55
CA ILE A 26 118.55 -51.53 -0.82
C ILE A 26 117.54 -52.45 -0.11
N THR A 27 117.86 -52.81 1.13
CA THR A 27 116.84 -53.07 2.17
C THR A 27 116.50 -51.74 2.86
N PRO A 28 115.30 -51.61 3.45
CA PRO A 28 114.36 -50.69 2.83
C PRO A 28 114.25 -49.34 3.56
N THR A 29 113.90 -48.30 2.81
CA THR A 29 112.90 -47.35 3.33
C THR A 29 111.53 -47.96 3.11
N THR A 30 111.05 -48.73 4.08
CA THR A 30 109.61 -48.89 4.27
C THR A 30 109.06 -47.49 4.46
N TYR A 31 108.31 -46.99 3.48
CA TYR A 31 107.38 -45.92 3.76
C TYR A 31 106.38 -46.52 4.74
N ALA A 32 106.58 -46.23 6.03
CA ALA A 32 105.66 -46.70 7.06
C ALA A 32 104.34 -46.01 6.76
N ALA A 33 103.36 -46.79 6.31
CA ALA A 33 102.02 -46.28 6.04
C ALA A 33 101.56 -45.49 7.27
N THR A 34 101.22 -44.23 7.07
CA THR A 34 100.72 -43.42 8.16
C THR A 34 99.27 -43.78 8.39
N GLY A 35 98.97 -44.25 9.61
CA GLY A 35 97.61 -44.53 10.04
C GLY A 35 96.67 -43.36 9.74
N PRO A 36 95.39 -43.63 9.50
CA PRO A 36 94.48 -42.67 8.88
C PRO A 36 94.41 -41.35 9.66
N VAL A 37 94.68 -40.23 9.00
CA VAL A 37 94.64 -38.89 9.59
C VAL A 37 93.26 -38.28 9.41
N LEU A 38 92.74 -37.63 10.46
CA LEU A 38 91.40 -37.04 10.46
C LEU A 38 91.45 -35.57 10.91
N SER A 39 90.85 -34.67 10.14
CA SER A 39 90.70 -33.26 10.50
C SER A 39 89.26 -32.78 10.41
N VAL A 40 88.93 -31.85 11.30
CA VAL A 40 87.62 -31.21 11.47
C VAL A 40 87.72 -29.72 11.15
N SER A 41 86.59 -29.09 10.83
CA SER A 41 86.51 -27.63 10.72
C SER A 41 86.61 -26.95 12.09
N GLY A 42 87.07 -25.70 12.09
CA GLY A 42 87.15 -24.88 13.31
C GLY A 42 85.77 -24.38 13.78
N GLY A 43 85.67 -24.03 15.07
CA GLY A 43 84.45 -23.52 15.69
C GLY A 43 83.54 -24.60 16.26
N SER A 44 82.23 -24.32 16.29
CA SER A 44 81.18 -25.19 16.85
C SER A 44 80.06 -25.41 15.83
N ALA A 45 79.33 -26.53 15.96
CA ALA A 45 77.95 -26.59 15.47
C ALA A 45 77.02 -25.91 16.50
N SER A 46 75.87 -25.40 16.04
CA SER A 46 74.87 -24.75 16.89
C SER A 46 73.55 -25.52 16.81
N PHE A 47 73.09 -26.03 17.95
CA PHE A 47 71.81 -26.70 18.11
C PHE A 47 70.84 -25.82 18.92
N VAL A 48 69.58 -25.80 18.51
CA VAL A 48 68.49 -25.09 19.20
C VAL A 48 67.33 -26.07 19.34
N ALA A 49 66.75 -26.17 20.54
CA ALA A 49 65.62 -27.04 20.81
C ALA A 49 64.35 -26.60 20.06
N GLY A 50 63.47 -27.55 19.76
CA GLY A 50 62.14 -27.25 19.23
C GLY A 50 61.23 -26.54 20.25
N ASP A 51 60.16 -25.92 19.76
CA ASP A 51 59.10 -25.28 20.55
C ASP A 51 57.80 -26.04 20.28
N ASN A 52 57.31 -26.79 21.27
CA ASN A 52 56.18 -27.73 21.16
C ASN A 52 56.31 -28.75 20.00
N ALA A 53 57.54 -29.00 19.54
CA ALA A 53 57.85 -29.85 18.39
C ALA A 53 59.23 -30.52 18.56
N SER A 54 59.43 -31.65 17.88
CA SER A 54 60.71 -32.37 17.89
C SER A 54 61.86 -31.51 17.35
N SER A 55 62.95 -31.39 18.11
CA SER A 55 64.13 -30.61 17.74
C SER A 55 64.77 -31.07 16.43
N THR A 56 65.01 -30.13 15.52
CA THR A 56 65.68 -30.38 14.23
C THR A 56 67.15 -30.78 14.44
N PRO A 57 67.60 -31.95 13.97
CA PRO A 57 69.01 -32.36 14.08
C PRO A 57 69.95 -31.46 13.27
N VAL A 58 71.17 -31.26 13.76
CA VAL A 58 72.20 -30.42 13.13
C VAL A 58 73.47 -31.20 12.82
N ALA A 59 74.07 -30.98 11.66
CA ALA A 59 75.31 -31.65 11.26
C ALA A 59 76.47 -31.22 12.18
N ILE A 60 77.21 -32.20 12.71
CA ILE A 60 78.28 -31.97 13.68
C ILE A 60 79.45 -31.22 13.04
N ASP A 61 79.88 -31.70 11.87
CA ASP A 61 80.85 -31.03 11.00
C ASP A 61 80.74 -31.55 9.55
N SER A 62 80.18 -30.74 8.66
CA SER A 62 80.12 -31.04 7.22
C SER A 62 81.48 -30.86 6.51
N GLY A 63 82.50 -30.35 7.20
CA GLY A 63 83.83 -30.10 6.68
C GLY A 63 84.84 -31.24 6.88
N ILE A 64 84.50 -32.31 7.62
CA ILE A 64 85.44 -33.41 7.99
C ILE A 64 86.22 -33.90 6.78
N THR A 65 87.54 -34.05 6.92
CA THR A 65 88.38 -34.76 5.94
C THR A 65 89.14 -35.89 6.61
N VAL A 66 89.24 -37.01 5.89
CA VAL A 66 89.98 -38.20 6.31
C VAL A 66 90.94 -38.57 5.18
N THR A 67 92.20 -38.83 5.50
CA THR A 67 93.23 -39.24 4.54
C THR A 67 93.99 -40.44 5.09
N SER A 68 94.20 -41.48 4.30
CA SER A 68 95.14 -42.55 4.61
C SER A 68 96.04 -42.79 3.41
N ASP A 69 97.31 -43.12 3.65
CA ASP A 69 98.20 -43.74 2.67
C ASP A 69 98.46 -45.23 2.97
N SER A 70 97.74 -45.81 3.95
CA SER A 70 97.68 -47.25 4.17
C SER A 70 96.94 -47.98 3.03
N SER A 71 97.39 -49.20 2.73
CA SER A 71 96.74 -50.11 1.77
C SER A 71 95.54 -50.85 2.35
N THR A 72 95.21 -50.60 3.60
CA THR A 72 94.13 -51.19 4.39
C THR A 72 92.89 -50.28 4.34
N PRO A 73 91.71 -50.77 3.92
CA PRO A 73 90.47 -50.00 3.98
C PRO A 73 90.12 -49.60 5.41
N LEU A 74 89.48 -48.44 5.58
CA LEU A 74 88.88 -48.05 6.85
C LEU A 74 87.76 -49.02 7.22
N GLU A 75 87.85 -49.61 8.42
CA GLU A 75 86.94 -50.64 8.92
C GLU A 75 85.83 -50.03 9.78
N SER A 76 86.20 -49.12 10.69
CA SER A 76 85.25 -48.52 11.62
C SER A 76 85.61 -47.08 12.02
N ALA A 77 84.61 -46.37 12.53
CA ALA A 77 84.74 -45.06 13.14
C ALA A 77 83.97 -45.00 14.46
N THR A 78 84.52 -44.26 15.43
CA THR A 78 83.87 -43.99 16.71
C THR A 78 83.64 -42.49 16.84
N VAL A 79 82.38 -42.10 16.97
CA VAL A 79 81.97 -40.72 17.23
C VAL A 79 81.27 -40.70 18.58
N ALA A 80 81.81 -39.96 19.54
CA ALA A 80 81.36 -40.03 20.93
C ALA A 80 81.21 -38.65 21.56
N ILE A 81 80.11 -38.41 22.27
CA ILE A 81 79.93 -37.21 23.09
C ILE A 81 80.73 -37.40 24.38
N THR A 82 81.94 -36.84 24.43
CA THR A 82 82.91 -37.01 25.51
C THR A 82 82.95 -35.85 26.51
N GLY A 83 82.29 -34.73 26.20
CA GLY A 83 82.11 -33.61 27.12
C GLY A 83 80.64 -33.23 27.28
N ASN A 84 80.20 -33.11 28.55
CA ASN A 84 78.84 -32.69 28.95
C ASN A 84 77.69 -33.55 28.38
N PHE A 85 77.92 -34.85 28.14
CA PHE A 85 76.90 -35.78 27.64
C PHE A 85 75.74 -36.01 28.63
N HIS A 86 74.52 -35.96 28.13
CA HIS A 86 73.28 -36.24 28.86
C HIS A 86 72.62 -37.53 28.33
N ALA A 87 72.75 -38.61 29.11
CA ALA A 87 72.27 -39.93 28.73
C ALA A 87 70.74 -39.97 28.55
N GLY A 88 70.29 -40.55 27.44
CA GLY A 88 68.87 -40.58 27.03
C GLY A 88 68.35 -39.28 26.40
N GLU A 89 69.00 -38.13 26.62
CA GLU A 89 68.63 -36.85 26.01
C GLU A 89 69.39 -36.59 24.70
N ASP A 90 70.72 -36.69 24.75
CA ASP A 90 71.60 -36.42 23.61
C ASP A 90 71.61 -37.61 22.64
N VAL A 91 71.49 -37.34 21.33
CA VAL A 91 71.47 -38.37 20.28
C VAL A 91 72.40 -38.02 19.13
N LEU A 92 73.31 -38.94 18.79
CA LEU A 92 74.08 -38.92 17.55
C LEU A 92 73.35 -39.77 16.50
N ILE A 93 73.05 -39.18 15.34
CA ILE A 93 72.26 -39.80 14.27
C ILE A 93 73.13 -39.92 13.01
N PHE A 94 73.30 -41.16 12.54
CA PHE A 94 73.73 -41.46 11.17
C PHE A 94 72.62 -42.23 10.45
N THR A 95 72.49 -42.03 9.14
CA THR A 95 71.57 -42.80 8.30
C THR A 95 72.14 -42.90 6.89
N ASN A 96 72.56 -44.10 6.49
CA ASN A 96 73.01 -44.38 5.13
C ASN A 96 71.80 -44.35 4.18
N ASN A 97 71.49 -43.15 3.68
CA ASN A 97 70.37 -42.89 2.77
C ASN A 97 70.75 -43.04 1.29
N ASN A 98 72.04 -43.30 0.99
CA ASN A 98 72.56 -43.40 -0.37
C ASN A 98 73.83 -44.27 -0.36
N VAL A 99 73.68 -45.55 -0.69
CA VAL A 99 74.78 -46.54 -0.69
C VAL A 99 75.86 -46.25 -1.74
N GLN A 100 75.56 -45.47 -2.79
CA GLN A 100 76.59 -44.99 -3.71
C GLN A 100 77.50 -43.95 -3.04
N ILE A 101 76.93 -43.02 -2.27
CA ILE A 101 77.63 -41.93 -1.58
C ILE A 101 78.27 -42.37 -0.26
N MET A 102 77.71 -43.36 0.45
CA MET A 102 78.16 -43.78 1.80
C MET A 102 78.57 -45.26 1.91
N GLY A 103 78.53 -46.03 0.82
CA GLY A 103 79.00 -47.42 0.79
C GLY A 103 78.13 -48.38 1.61
N ASP A 104 78.76 -49.41 2.16
CA ASP A 104 78.15 -50.41 3.06
C ASP A 104 78.13 -49.97 4.54
N ILE A 105 78.49 -48.71 4.83
CA ILE A 105 78.62 -48.21 6.21
C ILE A 105 77.26 -48.28 6.92
N THR A 106 77.26 -48.98 8.05
CA THR A 106 76.16 -49.04 9.02
C THR A 106 76.59 -48.38 10.34
N ALA A 107 75.66 -48.08 11.23
CA ALA A 107 75.99 -47.53 12.54
C ALA A 107 75.07 -48.02 13.67
N SER A 108 75.58 -47.96 14.89
CA SER A 108 74.85 -48.27 16.13
C SER A 108 75.13 -47.18 17.17
N TYR A 109 74.08 -46.63 17.78
CA TYR A 109 74.18 -45.60 18.81
C TYR A 109 73.83 -46.17 20.18
N ASN A 110 74.69 -45.94 21.17
CA ASN A 110 74.45 -46.28 22.57
C ASN A 110 74.06 -45.02 23.35
N ALA A 111 72.75 -44.84 23.57
CA ALA A 111 72.17 -43.70 24.29
C ALA A 111 72.53 -43.65 25.79
N ALA A 112 73.15 -44.69 26.36
CA ALA A 112 73.66 -44.68 27.73
C ALA A 112 75.14 -44.24 27.83
N THR A 113 75.89 -44.24 26.73
CA THR A 113 77.32 -43.86 26.71
C THR A 113 77.67 -42.73 25.75
N GLY A 114 76.73 -42.29 24.90
CA GLY A 114 76.93 -41.20 23.95
C GLY A 114 77.79 -41.59 22.75
N VAL A 115 77.97 -42.89 22.50
CA VAL A 115 78.85 -43.43 21.45
C VAL A 115 78.04 -43.92 20.26
N LEU A 116 78.34 -43.35 19.08
CA LEU A 116 77.96 -43.85 17.76
C LEU A 116 79.16 -44.59 17.15
N THR A 117 79.03 -45.90 16.97
CA THR A 117 80.01 -46.70 16.23
C THR A 117 79.52 -46.87 14.80
N LEU A 118 80.36 -46.56 13.81
CA LEU A 118 80.11 -46.82 12.39
C LEU A 118 81.03 -47.96 11.92
N THR A 119 80.54 -48.84 11.04
CA THR A 119 81.27 -50.02 10.57
C THR A 119 80.99 -50.32 9.10
N SER A 120 82.05 -50.53 8.31
CA SER A 120 82.01 -51.13 6.97
C SER A 120 82.25 -52.63 7.12
N SER A 121 81.18 -53.42 7.29
CA SER A 121 81.30 -54.83 7.67
C SER A 121 81.81 -55.74 6.54
N GLY A 122 81.81 -55.27 5.29
CA GLY A 122 82.51 -55.92 4.18
C GLY A 122 83.92 -55.37 3.93
N GLY A 123 84.35 -54.32 4.63
CA GLY A 123 85.57 -53.56 4.33
C GLY A 123 85.55 -52.89 2.96
N THR A 124 84.35 -52.64 2.39
CA THR A 124 84.19 -52.18 1.00
C THR A 124 84.03 -50.67 0.84
N ALA A 125 83.77 -49.95 1.93
CA ALA A 125 83.58 -48.50 1.88
C ALA A 125 84.88 -47.75 1.54
N THR A 126 84.84 -47.00 0.44
CA THR A 126 85.96 -46.16 0.00
C THR A 126 86.20 -44.99 0.95
N LEU A 127 87.40 -44.41 0.92
CA LEU A 127 87.75 -43.22 1.71
C LEU A 127 86.77 -42.05 1.49
N ALA A 128 86.28 -41.85 0.26
CA ALA A 128 85.27 -40.84 -0.06
C ALA A 128 83.91 -41.13 0.58
N GLN A 129 83.51 -42.39 0.65
CA GLN A 129 82.28 -42.83 1.32
C GLN A 129 82.37 -42.68 2.84
N TRP A 130 83.52 -42.99 3.44
CA TRP A 130 83.80 -42.69 4.84
C TRP A 130 83.75 -41.19 5.16
N GLN A 131 84.37 -40.34 4.34
CA GLN A 131 84.25 -38.89 4.47
C GLN A 131 82.79 -38.42 4.38
N ALA A 132 82.03 -38.91 3.40
CA ALA A 132 80.62 -38.54 3.23
C ALA A 132 79.75 -39.00 4.40
N ALA A 133 79.97 -40.22 4.91
CA ALA A 133 79.26 -40.76 6.06
C ALA A 133 79.53 -39.91 7.32
N LEU A 134 80.79 -39.63 7.64
CA LEU A 134 81.17 -38.82 8.80
C LEU A 134 80.60 -37.39 8.75
N ARG A 135 80.62 -36.75 7.57
CA ARG A 135 80.02 -35.42 7.34
C ARG A 135 78.49 -35.38 7.51
N SER A 136 77.82 -36.52 7.41
CA SER A 136 76.37 -36.64 7.52
C SER A 136 75.86 -36.92 8.93
N ILE A 137 76.77 -37.11 9.90
CA ILE A 137 76.38 -37.38 11.29
C ILE A 137 75.81 -36.11 11.91
N ASN A 138 74.57 -36.21 12.36
CA ASN A 138 73.84 -35.14 13.03
C ASN A 138 73.81 -35.36 14.55
N TYR A 139 73.70 -34.27 15.29
CA TYR A 139 73.35 -34.25 16.70
C TYR A 139 71.92 -33.71 16.87
N THR A 140 71.17 -34.27 17.81
CA THR A 140 69.95 -33.67 18.35
C THR A 140 69.84 -33.95 19.85
N ASN A 141 68.94 -33.26 20.53
CA ASN A 141 68.58 -33.53 21.92
C ASN A 141 67.03 -33.62 22.04
N THR A 142 66.57 -34.62 22.80
CA THR A 142 65.16 -35.00 22.96
C THR A 142 64.50 -34.44 24.23
N ALA A 143 65.26 -33.80 25.13
CA ALA A 143 64.73 -33.19 26.33
C ALA A 143 63.95 -31.91 26.01
N ILE A 144 62.85 -31.71 26.74
CA ILE A 144 62.01 -30.51 26.64
C ILE A 144 62.80 -29.26 27.07
N ARG A 145 63.55 -29.37 28.17
CA ARG A 145 64.42 -28.32 28.72
C ARG A 145 65.88 -28.83 28.78
N PRO A 146 66.61 -28.84 27.65
CA PRO A 146 67.93 -29.44 27.57
C PRO A 146 68.98 -28.62 28.33
N ASN A 147 69.96 -29.31 28.92
CA ASN A 147 71.11 -28.64 29.53
C ASN A 147 71.90 -27.86 28.46
N THR A 148 72.18 -26.58 28.69
CA THR A 148 72.82 -25.67 27.73
C THR A 148 74.35 -25.71 27.71
N ALA A 149 74.99 -26.54 28.53
CA ALA A 149 76.44 -26.71 28.51
C ALA A 149 76.93 -27.25 27.16
N THR A 150 77.92 -26.59 26.55
CA THR A 150 78.48 -26.97 25.25
C THR A 150 78.97 -28.42 25.26
N ARG A 151 78.49 -29.24 24.32
CA ARG A 151 78.93 -30.63 24.17
C ARG A 151 80.27 -30.70 23.47
N THR A 152 81.11 -31.65 23.86
CA THR A 152 82.33 -32.02 23.10
C THR A 152 82.09 -33.36 22.42
N VAL A 153 82.19 -33.41 21.09
CA VAL A 153 82.19 -34.63 20.31
C VAL A 153 83.61 -34.97 19.90
N SER A 154 84.07 -36.19 20.19
CA SER A 154 85.34 -36.75 19.73
C SER A 154 85.11 -37.72 18.59
N ILE A 155 85.95 -37.65 17.55
CA ILE A 155 85.89 -38.47 16.34
C ILE A 155 87.23 -39.21 16.16
N THR A 156 87.18 -40.52 15.97
CA THR A 156 88.31 -41.35 15.53
C THR A 156 87.89 -42.32 14.43
N VAL A 157 88.82 -42.66 13.54
CA VAL A 157 88.69 -43.74 12.53
C VAL A 157 89.80 -44.77 12.69
N THR A 158 89.59 -45.99 12.20
CA THR A 158 90.59 -47.06 12.20
C THR A 158 90.46 -47.98 10.98
N ASP A 159 91.59 -48.51 10.51
CA ASP A 159 91.68 -49.50 9.42
C ASP A 159 91.92 -50.93 9.94
N GLY A 160 91.50 -51.20 11.18
CA GLY A 160 91.72 -52.46 11.89
C GLY A 160 93.10 -52.59 12.55
N VAL A 161 94.10 -51.81 12.09
CA VAL A 161 95.47 -51.82 12.63
C VAL A 161 95.77 -50.51 13.34
N ASP A 162 95.72 -49.40 12.61
CA ASP A 162 96.06 -48.07 13.12
C ASP A 162 94.82 -47.22 13.38
N LYS A 163 94.94 -46.28 14.31
CA LYS A 163 93.90 -45.32 14.69
C LYS A 163 94.31 -43.90 14.31
N SER A 164 93.32 -43.11 13.93
CA SER A 164 93.53 -41.68 13.74
C SER A 164 93.85 -40.96 15.03
N ASN A 165 94.39 -39.75 14.87
CA ASN A 165 94.27 -38.73 15.91
C ASN A 165 92.79 -38.55 16.30
N THR A 166 92.54 -38.34 17.59
CA THR A 166 91.21 -37.93 18.07
C THR A 166 90.99 -36.48 17.71
N ALA A 167 90.13 -36.21 16.73
CA ALA A 167 89.67 -34.85 16.47
C ALA A 167 88.49 -34.53 17.41
N THR A 168 88.32 -33.26 17.78
CA THR A 168 87.21 -32.81 18.63
C THR A 168 86.45 -31.65 18.01
N ARG A 169 85.13 -31.69 18.15
CA ARG A 169 84.18 -30.71 17.63
C ARG A 169 83.23 -30.30 18.75
N MET A 170 82.98 -28.99 18.89
CA MET A 170 82.07 -28.47 19.90
C MET A 170 80.65 -28.33 19.35
N ILE A 171 79.64 -28.51 20.19
CA ILE A 171 78.23 -28.22 19.87
C ILE A 171 77.64 -27.32 20.95
N THR A 172 77.24 -26.10 20.60
CA THR A 172 76.50 -25.22 21.51
C THR A 172 75.03 -25.63 21.53
N VAL A 173 74.46 -25.77 22.73
CA VAL A 173 73.08 -26.19 22.95
C VAL A 173 72.28 -25.01 23.50
N ALA A 174 71.35 -24.48 22.71
CA ALA A 174 70.37 -23.52 23.18
C ALA A 174 69.06 -24.25 23.53
N ALA A 175 68.61 -24.06 24.77
CA ALA A 175 67.27 -24.47 25.19
C ALA A 175 66.24 -23.46 24.67
N THR A 176 65.05 -23.98 24.37
CA THR A 176 63.91 -23.18 23.94
C THR A 176 62.82 -23.35 25.00
N ASP A 177 62.48 -22.26 25.65
CA ASP A 177 61.29 -22.06 26.49
C ASP A 177 60.03 -22.49 25.69
N GLN A 178 59.15 -23.34 26.22
CA GLN A 178 58.05 -23.93 25.44
C GLN A 178 56.82 -23.03 25.46
N THR A 179 56.24 -22.71 24.31
CA THR A 179 55.07 -21.81 24.25
C THR A 179 53.88 -22.44 24.99
N PRO A 180 53.22 -21.72 25.93
CA PRO A 180 51.99 -22.19 26.55
C PRO A 180 50.89 -22.53 25.53
N ILE A 181 50.08 -23.55 25.80
CA ILE A 181 48.96 -23.98 24.94
C ILE A 181 47.63 -23.83 25.68
N VAL A 182 46.65 -23.22 25.01
CA VAL A 182 45.22 -23.24 25.38
C VAL A 182 44.42 -23.81 24.22
N THR A 183 43.44 -24.66 24.52
CA THR A 183 42.56 -25.31 23.52
C THR A 183 41.11 -25.22 23.97
N THR A 184 40.23 -24.70 23.13
CA THR A 184 38.78 -24.67 23.39
C THR A 184 38.12 -26.01 23.03
N SER A 185 36.98 -26.33 23.66
CA SER A 185 36.22 -27.55 23.37
C SER A 185 35.49 -27.52 22.02
N GLY A 186 35.24 -26.33 21.49
CA GLY A 186 34.65 -26.09 20.17
C GLY A 186 33.12 -26.06 20.18
N GLY A 187 32.55 -25.70 19.03
CA GLY A 187 31.11 -25.46 18.89
C GLY A 187 30.71 -24.03 19.30
N SER A 188 29.50 -23.89 19.83
CA SER A 188 28.95 -22.62 20.31
C SER A 188 28.16 -22.78 21.62
N THR A 189 28.10 -21.69 22.39
CA THR A 189 27.34 -21.58 23.65
C THR A 189 26.23 -20.56 23.45
N ASN A 190 24.97 -20.96 23.68
CA ASN A 190 23.81 -20.11 23.42
C ASN A 190 23.54 -19.14 24.58
N TYR A 191 23.19 -17.90 24.28
CA TYR A 191 22.81 -16.88 25.26
C TYR A 191 21.59 -16.07 24.80
N ILE A 192 20.55 -15.98 25.63
CA ILE A 192 19.34 -15.20 25.32
C ILE A 192 19.39 -13.87 26.08
N SER A 193 19.62 -12.79 25.36
CA SER A 193 19.67 -11.43 25.90
C SER A 193 18.36 -11.07 26.62
N GLY A 194 18.48 -10.54 27.84
CA GLY A 194 17.35 -10.19 28.71
C GLY A 194 16.69 -11.36 29.47
N ALA A 195 16.96 -12.62 29.11
CA ALA A 195 16.34 -13.80 29.73
C ALA A 195 17.36 -14.75 30.42
N SER A 196 18.58 -14.85 29.89
CA SER A 196 19.64 -15.71 30.45
C SER A 196 20.44 -15.00 31.55
N THR A 197 20.55 -15.67 32.71
CA THR A 197 21.65 -15.44 33.66
C THR A 197 23.01 -15.64 32.98
N PRO A 198 24.13 -15.09 33.49
CA PRO A 198 25.45 -15.31 32.88
C PRO A 198 25.77 -16.79 32.67
N VAL A 199 26.25 -17.14 31.48
CA VAL A 199 26.54 -18.53 31.06
C VAL A 199 28.04 -18.77 30.99
N ALA A 200 28.53 -19.89 31.51
CA ALA A 200 29.94 -20.28 31.34
C ALA A 200 30.24 -20.51 29.85
N ILE A 201 31.31 -19.91 29.34
CA ILE A 201 31.55 -19.83 27.89
C ILE A 201 32.02 -21.17 27.34
N ASP A 202 33.09 -21.73 27.90
CA ASP A 202 33.65 -23.03 27.54
C ASP A 202 34.13 -23.77 28.81
N SER A 203 33.30 -24.70 29.28
CA SER A 203 33.61 -25.52 30.46
C SER A 203 34.54 -26.70 30.16
N GLY A 204 34.84 -26.97 28.88
CA GLY A 204 35.74 -28.03 28.44
C GLY A 204 37.19 -27.58 28.22
N LEU A 205 37.42 -26.30 27.94
CA LEU A 205 38.71 -25.64 27.67
C LEU A 205 39.90 -26.26 28.44
N THR A 206 41.00 -26.57 27.76
CA THR A 206 42.22 -27.10 28.39
C THR A 206 43.40 -26.13 28.32
N VAL A 207 44.31 -26.24 29.29
CA VAL A 207 45.55 -25.47 29.36
C VAL A 207 46.71 -26.41 29.67
N SER A 208 47.80 -26.30 28.92
CA SER A 208 49.01 -27.11 29.10
C SER A 208 50.26 -26.34 28.74
N ASP A 209 51.36 -26.68 29.40
CA ASP A 209 52.71 -26.18 29.17
C ASP A 209 53.66 -27.36 29.38
N LEU A 210 54.80 -27.37 28.68
CA LEU A 210 55.73 -28.50 28.67
C LEU A 210 56.93 -28.31 29.61
N ASP A 211 57.34 -27.08 29.94
CA ASP A 211 58.45 -26.85 30.88
C ASP A 211 58.13 -25.91 32.07
N ASN A 212 56.99 -25.20 32.05
CA ASN A 212 56.53 -24.37 33.15
C ASN A 212 55.27 -24.95 33.83
N ALA A 213 55.34 -25.24 35.14
CA ALA A 213 54.23 -25.81 35.92
C ALA A 213 53.16 -24.77 36.35
N THR A 214 53.45 -23.48 36.15
CA THR A 214 52.62 -22.33 36.51
C THR A 214 52.64 -21.30 35.38
N LEU A 215 51.59 -20.47 35.29
CA LEU A 215 51.52 -19.37 34.30
C LEU A 215 51.33 -18.01 34.98
N ALA A 216 51.75 -16.94 34.32
CA ALA A 216 51.73 -15.57 34.85
C ALA A 216 50.44 -14.81 34.53
N SER A 217 49.88 -14.95 33.33
CA SER A 217 48.70 -14.19 32.92
C SER A 217 47.86 -14.88 31.85
N ALA A 218 46.65 -14.37 31.64
CA ALA A 218 45.81 -14.72 30.50
C ALA A 218 45.00 -13.50 30.04
N THR A 219 44.61 -13.51 28.77
CA THR A 219 43.73 -12.51 28.17
C THR A 219 42.57 -13.23 27.51
N VAL A 220 41.34 -12.84 27.85
CA VAL A 220 40.11 -13.33 27.20
C VAL A 220 39.34 -12.14 26.66
N SER A 221 38.93 -12.18 25.39
CA SER A 221 38.43 -10.98 24.70
C SER A 221 37.32 -11.29 23.71
N ILE A 222 36.38 -10.35 23.56
CA ILE A 222 35.31 -10.44 22.55
C ILE A 222 35.82 -9.82 21.24
N THR A 223 36.29 -10.65 20.32
CA THR A 223 37.01 -10.22 19.11
C THR A 223 36.12 -9.97 17.89
N SER A 224 34.84 -10.31 17.96
CA SER A 224 33.86 -10.08 16.89
C SER A 224 32.49 -9.73 17.44
N ASN A 225 31.81 -8.79 16.78
CA ASN A 225 30.47 -8.27 17.08
C ASN A 225 30.27 -7.73 18.52
N PHE A 226 31.34 -7.33 19.20
CA PHE A 226 31.29 -6.77 20.56
C PHE A 226 30.40 -5.52 20.66
N ASP A 227 29.41 -5.56 21.54
CA ASP A 227 28.54 -4.43 21.88
C ASP A 227 29.04 -3.73 23.16
N ALA A 228 29.82 -2.68 22.97
CA ALA A 228 30.55 -1.99 24.04
C ALA A 228 29.61 -1.46 25.15
N GLY A 229 29.99 -1.72 26.40
CA GLY A 229 29.19 -1.42 27.58
C GLY A 229 27.95 -2.31 27.78
N LYS A 230 27.64 -3.24 26.86
CA LYS A 230 26.48 -4.16 26.99
C LYS A 230 26.87 -5.62 27.11
N ASP A 231 27.83 -6.09 26.32
CA ASP A 231 28.42 -7.42 26.48
C ASP A 231 29.43 -7.40 27.65
N VAL A 232 29.48 -8.48 28.43
CA VAL A 232 30.34 -8.59 29.63
C VAL A 232 31.00 -9.97 29.72
N LEU A 233 32.31 -9.99 29.98
CA LEU A 233 33.06 -11.18 30.41
C LEU A 233 33.26 -11.13 31.92
N ALA A 234 32.64 -12.04 32.67
CA ALA A 234 32.68 -12.07 34.12
C ALA A 234 33.49 -13.28 34.63
N TYR A 235 34.52 -13.00 35.44
CA TYR A 235 35.27 -13.98 36.23
C TYR A 235 34.86 -13.86 37.71
N ILE A 236 34.34 -14.95 38.28
CA ILE A 236 34.01 -15.04 39.71
C ILE A 236 34.98 -16.03 40.35
N LYS A 237 35.84 -15.50 41.23
CA LYS A 237 36.87 -16.27 41.91
C LYS A 237 36.28 -17.18 42.98
N ASP A 238 36.50 -18.49 42.87
CA ASP A 238 36.09 -19.47 43.89
C ASP A 238 37.02 -19.55 45.11
N GLY A 239 38.25 -19.04 44.99
CA GLY A 239 39.30 -19.07 46.00
C GLY A 239 39.95 -20.44 46.20
N ALA A 240 39.19 -21.53 46.11
CA ALA A 240 39.64 -22.89 46.40
C ALA A 240 40.32 -23.59 45.21
N THR A 241 39.86 -23.40 43.97
CA THR A 241 40.38 -24.12 42.79
C THR A 241 41.04 -23.21 41.75
N MET A 242 40.89 -21.88 41.86
CA MET A 242 41.47 -20.87 40.96
C MET A 242 42.70 -20.13 41.54
N GLY A 243 43.19 -20.54 42.73
CA GLY A 243 44.46 -20.09 43.28
C GLY A 243 44.56 -18.57 43.53
N ASN A 244 45.71 -17.96 43.23
CA ASN A 244 45.92 -16.53 43.49
C ASN A 244 45.43 -15.60 42.35
N ILE A 245 44.88 -16.14 41.25
CA ILE A 245 44.48 -15.39 40.05
C ILE A 245 43.47 -14.28 40.38
N THR A 246 43.70 -13.07 39.87
CA THR A 246 42.77 -11.94 39.84
C THR A 246 42.44 -11.57 38.39
N ALA A 247 41.35 -10.82 38.17
CA ALA A 247 40.96 -10.37 36.84
C ALA A 247 40.45 -8.93 36.85
N SER A 248 40.51 -8.27 35.68
CA SER A 248 39.96 -6.95 35.42
C SER A 248 39.33 -6.92 34.03
N TYR A 249 38.10 -6.42 33.91
CA TYR A 249 37.36 -6.33 32.65
C TYR A 249 37.24 -4.87 32.20
N ASP A 250 37.63 -4.60 30.96
CA ASP A 250 37.38 -3.33 30.29
C ASP A 250 36.15 -3.44 29.38
N ALA A 251 35.04 -2.88 29.85
CA ALA A 251 33.77 -2.84 29.12
C ALA A 251 33.77 -1.92 27.88
N SER A 252 34.86 -1.17 27.62
CA SER A 252 35.02 -0.36 26.40
C SER A 252 35.77 -1.08 25.28
N THR A 253 36.64 -2.05 25.61
CA THR A 253 37.40 -2.85 24.63
C THR A 253 36.98 -4.33 24.57
N GLY A 254 36.19 -4.80 25.54
CA GLY A 254 35.71 -6.18 25.59
C GLY A 254 36.76 -7.17 26.11
N VAL A 255 37.80 -6.68 26.78
CA VAL A 255 38.97 -7.46 27.22
C VAL A 255 38.91 -7.73 28.72
N LEU A 256 38.98 -9.01 29.09
CA LEU A 256 39.21 -9.52 30.44
C LEU A 256 40.68 -9.93 30.59
N THR A 257 41.44 -9.15 31.35
CA THR A 257 42.85 -9.46 31.68
C THR A 257 42.89 -10.20 33.01
N LEU A 258 43.57 -11.35 33.07
CA LEU A 258 43.77 -12.16 34.27
C LEU A 258 45.25 -12.24 34.62
N ILE A 259 45.59 -12.16 35.91
CA ILE A 259 46.98 -12.12 36.41
C ILE A 259 47.15 -13.05 37.62
N SER A 260 48.21 -13.86 37.62
CA SER A 260 48.74 -14.52 38.81
C SER A 260 49.88 -13.66 39.39
N SER A 261 49.70 -13.12 40.60
CA SER A 261 50.74 -12.33 41.25
C SER A 261 51.98 -13.20 41.52
N GLY A 262 53.12 -12.83 40.95
CA GLY A 262 54.35 -13.63 41.03
C GLY A 262 54.36 -14.92 40.20
N GLY A 263 53.39 -15.14 39.30
CA GLY A 263 53.36 -16.29 38.39
C GLY A 263 53.22 -17.65 39.06
N THR A 264 52.58 -17.71 40.24
CA THR A 264 52.53 -18.92 41.09
C THR A 264 51.30 -19.80 40.87
N ALA A 265 50.35 -19.42 40.01
CA ALA A 265 49.14 -20.20 39.77
C ALA A 265 49.41 -21.36 38.81
N THR A 266 49.00 -22.57 39.21
CA THR A 266 49.29 -23.80 38.45
C THR A 266 48.44 -23.92 37.19
N LEU A 267 48.87 -24.75 36.23
CA LEU A 267 48.09 -25.06 35.02
C LEU A 267 46.65 -25.48 35.32
N ALA A 268 46.43 -26.26 36.37
CA ALA A 268 45.09 -26.66 36.83
C ALA A 268 44.25 -25.47 37.33
N GLN A 269 44.87 -24.53 38.07
CA GLN A 269 44.19 -23.33 38.55
C GLN A 269 43.82 -22.38 37.41
N TRP A 270 44.70 -22.24 36.41
CA TRP A 270 44.42 -21.49 35.18
C TRP A 270 43.30 -22.13 34.36
N GLN A 271 43.33 -23.44 34.16
CA GLN A 271 42.27 -24.17 33.46
C GLN A 271 40.90 -24.00 34.15
N ASN A 272 40.85 -24.08 35.48
CA ASN A 272 39.62 -23.82 36.24
C ASN A 272 39.16 -22.36 36.12
N ALA A 273 40.08 -21.39 36.22
CA ALA A 273 39.76 -19.98 36.11
C ALA A 273 39.19 -19.60 34.74
N LEU A 274 39.76 -20.13 33.64
CA LEU A 274 39.30 -19.85 32.29
C LEU A 274 37.95 -20.54 31.96
N ARG A 275 37.75 -21.78 32.43
CA ARG A 275 36.44 -22.48 32.36
C ARG A 275 35.34 -21.76 33.15
N GLY A 276 35.72 -21.06 34.23
CA GLY A 276 34.82 -20.26 35.06
C GLY A 276 34.44 -18.90 34.48
N ILE A 277 34.98 -18.49 33.32
CA ILE A 277 34.61 -17.23 32.68
C ILE A 277 33.22 -17.38 32.07
N SER A 278 32.35 -16.43 32.40
CA SER A 278 30.97 -16.37 31.94
C SER A 278 30.70 -15.16 31.06
N PHE A 279 29.77 -15.31 30.12
CA PHE A 279 29.25 -14.24 29.26
C PHE A 279 27.86 -13.81 29.73
N SER A 280 27.60 -12.51 29.68
CA SER A 280 26.25 -11.95 29.67
C SER A 280 26.16 -10.75 28.75
N SER A 281 24.95 -10.37 28.35
CA SER A 281 24.73 -9.21 27.49
C SER A 281 23.38 -8.54 27.73
N THR A 282 23.37 -7.22 27.56
CA THR A 282 22.15 -6.40 27.41
C THR A 282 21.92 -5.93 25.97
N SER A 283 22.62 -6.54 25.00
CA SER A 283 22.50 -6.21 23.58
C SER A 283 21.11 -6.56 23.04
N ALA A 284 20.49 -5.59 22.37
CA ALA A 284 19.28 -5.81 21.57
C ALA A 284 19.61 -6.29 20.13
N ALA A 285 20.88 -6.50 19.81
CA ALA A 285 21.33 -7.00 18.51
C ALA A 285 21.76 -8.48 18.62
N PRO A 286 21.05 -9.41 17.96
CA PRO A 286 21.44 -10.81 17.90
C PRO A 286 22.72 -10.99 17.05
N GLY A 287 23.42 -12.10 17.24
CA GLY A 287 24.57 -12.49 16.43
C GLY A 287 25.69 -13.14 17.23
N GLN A 288 26.52 -13.91 16.54
CA GLN A 288 27.66 -14.61 17.14
C GLN A 288 28.72 -13.64 17.67
N ARG A 289 29.14 -13.85 18.91
CA ARG A 289 30.33 -13.24 19.52
C ARG A 289 31.47 -14.26 19.48
N ILE A 290 32.65 -13.86 19.02
CA ILE A 290 33.84 -14.72 19.03
C ILE A 290 34.65 -14.37 20.27
N ILE A 291 34.81 -15.34 21.17
CA ILE A 291 35.55 -15.20 22.42
C ILE A 291 36.94 -15.80 22.20
N SER A 292 37.98 -14.99 22.33
CA SER A 292 39.37 -15.36 22.08
C SER A 292 40.15 -15.44 23.39
N TYR A 293 40.78 -16.59 23.63
CA TYR A 293 41.58 -16.92 24.81
C TYR A 293 43.07 -17.00 24.44
N ALA A 294 43.93 -16.35 25.23
CA ALA A 294 45.38 -16.53 25.17
C ALA A 294 45.97 -16.59 26.59
N VAL A 295 47.03 -17.37 26.80
CA VAL A 295 47.69 -17.58 28.10
C VAL A 295 49.20 -17.35 27.99
N SER A 296 49.84 -16.91 29.08
CA SER A 296 51.26 -16.57 29.11
C SER A 296 51.92 -16.99 30.43
N ASP A 297 53.08 -17.64 30.33
CA ASP A 297 53.97 -18.02 31.43
C ASP A 297 54.79 -16.84 31.99
N GLY A 298 54.96 -15.79 31.20
CA GLY A 298 55.80 -14.62 31.49
C GLY A 298 56.97 -14.45 30.50
N THR A 299 57.31 -15.47 29.72
CA THR A 299 58.30 -15.43 28.63
C THR A 299 57.62 -15.34 27.27
N LYS A 300 56.58 -16.16 27.06
CA LYS A 300 55.83 -16.34 25.81
C LYS A 300 54.32 -16.23 26.04
N THR A 301 53.59 -16.21 24.95
CA THR A 301 52.12 -16.21 24.94
C THR A 301 51.64 -17.22 23.92
N SER A 302 50.59 -17.97 24.27
CA SER A 302 49.96 -18.95 23.41
C SER A 302 49.45 -18.35 22.10
N ALA A 303 49.26 -19.21 21.09
CA ALA A 303 48.30 -18.90 20.05
C ALA A 303 46.91 -18.65 20.65
N ALA A 304 46.10 -17.84 19.98
CA ALA A 304 44.73 -17.57 20.41
C ALA A 304 43.80 -18.74 20.06
N ALA A 305 43.10 -19.28 21.06
CA ALA A 305 42.03 -20.27 20.87
C ALA A 305 40.67 -19.58 20.97
N THR A 306 39.73 -19.94 20.09
CA THR A 306 38.43 -19.25 19.99
C THR A 306 37.25 -20.16 20.33
N HIS A 307 36.24 -19.60 21.00
CA HIS A 307 34.92 -20.21 21.20
C HIS A 307 33.81 -19.24 20.80
N THR A 308 32.67 -19.73 20.32
CA THR A 308 31.56 -18.87 19.87
C THR A 308 30.48 -18.78 20.94
N VAL A 309 29.99 -17.57 21.22
CA VAL A 309 28.73 -17.37 21.96
C VAL A 309 27.66 -16.89 20.99
N GLU A 310 26.56 -17.63 20.88
CA GLU A 310 25.46 -17.30 19.98
C GLU A 310 24.40 -16.50 20.74
N VAL A 311 24.40 -15.17 20.53
CA VAL A 311 23.47 -14.26 21.20
C VAL A 311 22.17 -14.15 20.40
N THR A 312 21.06 -14.54 21.02
CA THR A 312 19.70 -14.26 20.54
C THR A 312 19.02 -13.24 21.45
N VAL A 313 17.88 -12.70 21.00
CA VAL A 313 17.11 -11.67 21.72
C VAL A 313 15.64 -12.04 21.66
N ILE A 314 14.92 -11.86 22.76
CA ILE A 314 13.46 -12.05 22.79
C ILE A 314 12.75 -10.94 21.99
N MET A 315 12.03 -11.31 20.92
CA MET A 315 11.13 -10.39 20.21
C MET A 315 9.73 -10.52 20.81
N LEU A 316 9.43 -9.66 21.79
CA LEU A 316 8.12 -9.62 22.43
C LEU A 316 7.00 -9.37 21.40
N LEU A 317 5.89 -10.07 21.60
CA LEU A 317 4.67 -9.89 20.81
C LEU A 317 4.18 -8.44 20.94
N SER A 318 4.15 -7.69 19.84
CA SER A 318 3.75 -6.28 19.83
C SER A 318 2.84 -5.95 18.65
N LEU A 319 2.00 -4.93 18.82
CA LEU A 319 1.05 -4.46 17.82
C LEU A 319 1.05 -2.93 17.77
N THR A 320 1.08 -2.37 16.57
CA THR A 320 1.08 -0.92 16.31
C THR A 320 0.00 -0.55 15.30
N THR A 321 -0.61 0.61 15.51
CA THR A 321 -1.59 1.26 14.63
C THR A 321 -0.96 2.48 13.95
N SER A 322 -1.48 2.86 12.78
CA SER A 322 -1.11 4.12 12.12
C SER A 322 -1.71 5.31 12.89
N SER A 323 -1.06 6.46 12.79
CA SER A 323 -1.53 7.72 13.41
C SER A 323 -2.83 8.25 12.80
N GLY A 324 -3.58 9.03 13.58
CA GLY A 324 -4.78 9.74 13.14
C GLY A 324 -6.06 8.98 13.47
N SER A 325 -7.06 9.08 12.58
CA SER A 325 -8.37 8.44 12.73
C SER A 325 -8.85 7.85 11.41
N ALA A 326 -9.80 6.91 11.47
CA ALA A 326 -10.70 6.65 10.35
C ALA A 326 -11.86 7.66 10.37
N SER A 327 -12.54 7.85 9.24
CA SER A 327 -13.70 8.72 9.13
C SER A 327 -14.89 7.95 8.58
N PHE A 328 -15.93 7.84 9.39
CA PHE A 328 -17.20 7.24 9.04
C PHE A 328 -18.25 8.34 8.83
N VAL A 329 -19.09 8.17 7.80
CA VAL A 329 -20.18 9.07 7.47
C VAL A 329 -21.44 8.23 7.26
N ALA A 330 -22.52 8.58 7.93
CA ALA A 330 -23.79 7.86 7.83
C ALA A 330 -24.39 7.94 6.41
N GLY A 331 -25.17 6.93 6.03
CA GLY A 331 -25.94 6.96 4.79
C GLY A 331 -27.00 8.07 4.75
N ASP A 332 -27.55 8.34 3.56
CA ASP A 332 -28.59 9.34 3.30
C ASP A 332 -29.76 8.63 2.60
N ASN A 333 -30.76 8.24 3.39
CA ASN A 333 -31.85 7.31 3.04
C ASN A 333 -31.36 5.95 2.49
N ALA A 334 -30.18 5.51 2.91
CA ALA A 334 -29.55 4.26 2.50
C ALA A 334 -28.70 3.67 3.64
N PRO A 335 -28.42 2.35 3.65
CA PRO A 335 -27.49 1.75 4.61
C PRO A 335 -26.11 2.41 4.55
N SER A 336 -25.52 2.67 5.72
CA SER A 336 -24.16 3.21 5.84
C SER A 336 -23.12 2.27 5.22
N THR A 337 -22.10 2.83 4.58
CA THR A 337 -20.98 2.06 4.02
C THR A 337 -19.91 1.84 5.10
N PRO A 338 -19.49 0.60 5.40
CA PRO A 338 -18.45 0.35 6.39
C PRO A 338 -17.09 0.90 5.96
N VAL A 339 -16.33 1.46 6.91
CA VAL A 339 -14.99 2.02 6.68
C VAL A 339 -13.91 1.19 7.35
N ILE A 340 -12.79 0.92 6.66
CA ILE A 340 -11.63 0.24 7.25
C ILE A 340 -11.03 1.10 8.36
N ILE A 341 -10.81 0.51 9.54
CA ILE A 341 -10.37 1.25 10.73
C ILE A 341 -8.89 1.63 10.63
N ASP A 342 -8.03 0.69 10.23
CA ASP A 342 -6.60 0.94 10.04
C ASP A 342 -5.92 -0.08 9.12
N SER A 343 -5.74 0.28 7.85
CA SER A 343 -5.04 -0.56 6.86
C SER A 343 -3.52 -0.64 7.05
N GLY A 344 -2.95 0.07 8.03
CA GLY A 344 -1.50 0.07 8.32
C GLY A 344 -1.06 -0.74 9.55
N ILE A 345 -1.98 -1.41 10.26
CA ILE A 345 -1.67 -2.19 11.48
C ILE A 345 -0.46 -3.09 11.26
N THR A 346 0.51 -3.07 12.18
CA THR A 346 1.72 -3.90 12.08
C THR A 346 1.91 -4.68 13.37
N VAL A 347 2.13 -6.00 13.24
CA VAL A 347 2.28 -6.96 14.33
C VAL A 347 3.68 -7.56 14.26
N THR A 348 4.40 -7.64 15.37
CA THR A 348 5.73 -8.28 15.48
C THR A 348 5.67 -9.41 16.49
N ALA A 349 6.29 -10.55 16.20
CA ALA A 349 6.38 -11.70 17.09
C ALA A 349 7.63 -12.53 16.77
N ASP A 350 8.13 -13.25 17.76
CA ASP A 350 9.05 -14.38 17.55
C ASP A 350 8.30 -15.65 17.07
N SER A 351 7.04 -15.83 17.48
CA SER A 351 6.17 -16.92 17.02
C SER A 351 5.76 -16.80 15.55
N THR A 352 5.85 -17.91 14.81
CA THR A 352 5.51 -17.97 13.38
C THR A 352 4.01 -17.86 13.09
N THR A 353 3.18 -18.26 14.05
CA THR A 353 1.71 -18.16 14.03
C THR A 353 1.19 -17.43 15.28
N LEU A 354 -0.08 -17.03 15.26
CA LEU A 354 -0.81 -16.51 16.43
C LEU A 354 -2.16 -17.24 16.56
N ALA A 355 -2.75 -17.24 17.75
CA ALA A 355 -3.94 -18.02 18.09
C ALA A 355 -5.24 -17.22 17.93
N SER A 356 -5.29 -15.99 18.47
CA SER A 356 -6.46 -15.13 18.44
C SER A 356 -6.13 -13.64 18.52
N ALA A 357 -7.10 -12.81 18.18
CA ALA A 357 -7.09 -11.36 18.36
C ALA A 357 -8.41 -10.87 18.96
N THR A 358 -8.32 -9.79 19.74
CA THR A 358 -9.49 -9.09 20.29
C THR A 358 -9.47 -7.65 19.78
N VAL A 359 -10.56 -7.24 19.13
CA VAL A 359 -10.73 -5.86 18.66
C VAL A 359 -12.04 -5.33 19.25
N ALA A 360 -11.98 -4.18 19.92
CA ALA A 360 -13.09 -3.72 20.75
C ALA A 360 -13.29 -2.21 20.69
N ILE A 361 -14.55 -1.77 20.61
CA ILE A 361 -14.93 -0.36 20.78
C ILE A 361 -14.92 -0.05 22.28
N THR A 362 -13.82 0.54 22.75
CA THR A 362 -13.54 0.81 24.18
C THR A 362 -13.87 2.24 24.60
N GLY A 363 -14.06 3.16 23.66
CA GLY A 363 -14.52 4.53 23.92
C GLY A 363 -15.79 4.84 23.13
N ASN A 364 -16.81 5.35 23.81
CA ASN A 364 -18.09 5.81 23.26
C ASN A 364 -18.86 4.75 22.46
N LEU A 365 -18.92 3.50 22.92
CA LEU A 365 -19.74 2.45 22.30
C LEU A 365 -21.25 2.76 22.40
N HIS A 366 -21.94 2.71 21.27
CA HIS A 366 -23.39 2.74 21.16
C HIS A 366 -23.94 1.33 20.88
N VAL A 367 -24.44 0.68 21.94
CA VAL A 367 -24.87 -0.72 21.92
C VAL A 367 -26.06 -0.93 20.98
N GLY A 368 -25.90 -1.83 20.01
CA GLY A 368 -26.90 -2.12 18.98
C GLY A 368 -26.91 -1.17 17.78
N GLU A 369 -26.14 -0.07 17.83
CA GLU A 369 -25.96 0.88 16.72
C GLU A 369 -24.60 0.62 16.03
N ASP A 370 -23.52 0.56 16.83
CA ASP A 370 -22.15 0.31 16.40
C ASP A 370 -21.89 -1.16 16.01
N MET A 371 -21.17 -1.38 14.91
CA MET A 371 -20.71 -2.69 14.48
C MET A 371 -19.25 -2.71 13.99
N LEU A 372 -18.48 -3.70 14.46
CA LEU A 372 -17.18 -4.09 13.89
C LEU A 372 -17.39 -5.25 12.90
N GLY A 373 -16.97 -5.06 11.65
CA GLY A 373 -17.08 -6.05 10.58
C GLY A 373 -15.74 -6.70 10.24
N PHE A 374 -15.73 -8.02 10.04
CA PHE A 374 -14.61 -8.77 9.47
C PHE A 374 -15.13 -9.81 8.49
N ILE A 375 -14.48 -9.90 7.32
CA ILE A 375 -14.75 -10.91 6.29
C ILE A 375 -13.39 -11.45 5.85
N ASN A 376 -13.19 -12.76 6.00
CA ASN A 376 -12.00 -13.45 5.51
C ASN A 376 -12.07 -13.57 3.96
N ASP A 377 -10.98 -13.25 3.27
CA ASP A 377 -10.87 -13.23 1.81
C ASP A 377 -10.62 -14.62 1.17
N GLY A 378 -10.40 -15.65 1.99
CA GLY A 378 -10.06 -17.01 1.58
C GLY A 378 -8.67 -17.17 0.98
N GLN A 379 -7.81 -16.14 1.03
CA GLN A 379 -6.53 -16.09 0.32
C GLN A 379 -5.40 -15.53 1.18
N THR A 380 -5.50 -14.29 1.65
CA THR A 380 -4.46 -13.60 2.42
C THR A 380 -4.66 -13.70 3.93
N MET A 381 -5.85 -14.09 4.40
CA MET A 381 -6.21 -14.10 5.83
C MET A 381 -6.24 -15.50 6.47
N GLY A 382 -5.90 -16.56 5.72
CA GLY A 382 -5.79 -17.92 6.24
C GLY A 382 -7.12 -18.49 6.74
N ASP A 383 -7.10 -19.21 7.87
CA ASP A 383 -8.29 -19.84 8.46
C ASP A 383 -9.01 -18.94 9.49
N ILE A 384 -8.61 -17.67 9.62
CA ILE A 384 -9.10 -16.76 10.67
C ILE A 384 -10.61 -16.54 10.51
N THR A 385 -11.35 -16.81 11.58
CA THR A 385 -12.80 -16.56 11.68
C THR A 385 -13.07 -15.44 12.69
N GLY A 386 -14.16 -14.69 12.49
CA GLY A 386 -14.54 -13.58 13.37
C GLY A 386 -15.94 -13.71 13.94
N SER A 387 -16.13 -13.24 15.17
CA SER A 387 -17.42 -13.19 15.86
C SER A 387 -17.56 -11.86 16.61
N TYR A 388 -18.58 -11.07 16.25
CA TYR A 388 -18.88 -9.78 16.87
C TYR A 388 -20.01 -9.88 17.89
N ASN A 389 -19.81 -9.30 19.07
CA ASN A 389 -20.83 -9.14 20.10
C ASN A 389 -21.25 -7.67 20.20
N ALA A 390 -22.41 -7.34 19.63
CA ALA A 390 -22.98 -6.00 19.62
C ALA A 390 -23.38 -5.44 20.99
N VAL A 391 -23.43 -6.28 22.05
CA VAL A 391 -23.69 -5.84 23.43
C VAL A 391 -22.42 -5.36 24.13
N THR A 392 -21.25 -5.92 23.77
CA THR A 392 -19.96 -5.56 24.38
C THR A 392 -19.06 -4.73 23.46
N GLY A 393 -19.42 -4.57 22.18
CA GLY A 393 -18.60 -3.89 21.18
C GLY A 393 -17.32 -4.66 20.81
N VAL A 394 -17.27 -5.96 21.07
CA VAL A 394 -16.07 -6.81 20.89
C VAL A 394 -16.22 -7.72 19.68
N LEU A 395 -15.25 -7.63 18.76
CA LEU A 395 -14.96 -8.59 17.71
C LEU A 395 -13.81 -9.49 18.16
N THR A 396 -14.09 -10.77 18.37
CA THR A 396 -13.06 -11.79 18.59
C THR A 396 -12.72 -12.45 17.27
N LEU A 397 -11.43 -12.51 16.93
CA LEU A 397 -10.90 -13.27 15.79
C LEU A 397 -10.13 -14.50 16.29
N THR A 398 -10.28 -15.65 15.62
CA THR A 398 -9.67 -16.92 16.03
C THR A 398 -9.15 -17.71 14.82
N SER A 399 -7.92 -18.24 14.92
CA SER A 399 -7.41 -19.29 14.03
C SER A 399 -7.61 -20.66 14.69
N SER A 400 -8.13 -21.63 13.93
CA SER A 400 -8.42 -22.97 14.41
C SER A 400 -7.13 -23.75 14.61
N GLY A 401 -6.80 -24.05 15.86
CA GLY A 401 -5.51 -24.66 16.22
C GLY A 401 -4.30 -23.72 16.10
N GLY A 402 -4.50 -22.41 15.94
CA GLY A 402 -3.42 -21.41 15.89
C GLY A 402 -2.49 -21.58 14.69
N THR A 403 -3.04 -21.92 13.52
CA THR A 403 -2.28 -22.21 12.29
C THR A 403 -2.01 -20.99 11.41
N ALA A 404 -2.77 -19.90 11.58
CA ALA A 404 -2.60 -18.68 10.80
C ALA A 404 -1.29 -17.96 11.15
N THR A 405 -0.52 -17.67 10.10
CA THR A 405 0.79 -17.00 10.16
C THR A 405 0.68 -15.54 10.57
N LEU A 406 1.79 -14.96 11.06
CA LEU A 406 1.88 -13.53 11.39
C LEU A 406 1.41 -12.61 10.25
N ALA A 407 1.69 -12.95 8.99
CA ALA A 407 1.25 -12.19 7.82
C ALA A 407 -0.27 -12.26 7.59
N GLN A 408 -0.88 -13.43 7.81
CA GLN A 408 -2.34 -13.61 7.72
C GLN A 408 -3.07 -12.83 8.83
N TRP A 409 -2.50 -12.80 10.04
CA TRP A 409 -3.00 -11.96 11.13
C TRP A 409 -2.89 -10.47 10.84
N GLN A 410 -1.78 -9.99 10.28
CA GLN A 410 -1.66 -8.61 9.81
C GLN A 410 -2.71 -8.28 8.75
N ALA A 411 -2.93 -9.15 7.76
CA ALA A 411 -3.95 -8.96 6.73
C ALA A 411 -5.38 -8.90 7.30
N ALA A 412 -5.70 -9.81 8.23
CA ALA A 412 -7.01 -9.89 8.86
C ALA A 412 -7.33 -8.69 9.75
N LEU A 413 -6.35 -8.16 10.50
CA LEU A 413 -6.54 -6.96 11.32
C LEU A 413 -6.72 -5.70 10.45
N ARG A 414 -6.00 -5.62 9.32
CA ARG A 414 -6.08 -4.50 8.36
C ARG A 414 -7.39 -4.46 7.57
N SER A 415 -8.18 -5.53 7.54
CA SER A 415 -9.48 -5.58 6.84
C SER A 415 -10.68 -5.25 7.73
N ILE A 416 -10.47 -5.07 9.05
CA ILE A 416 -11.57 -4.80 9.98
C ILE A 416 -12.21 -3.44 9.67
N THR A 417 -13.52 -3.46 9.48
CA THR A 417 -14.34 -2.27 9.23
C THR A 417 -15.15 -1.87 10.46
N TYR A 418 -15.50 -0.59 10.52
CA TYR A 418 -16.51 -0.04 11.43
C TYR A 418 -17.70 0.45 10.60
N THR A 419 -18.91 0.25 11.12
CA THR A 419 -20.12 0.92 10.63
C THR A 419 -21.08 1.23 11.77
N ASP A 420 -21.93 2.22 11.58
CA ASP A 420 -23.06 2.56 12.46
C ASP A 420 -24.38 2.34 11.69
N THR A 421 -25.40 1.85 12.39
CA THR A 421 -26.73 1.51 11.85
C THR A 421 -27.84 2.48 12.27
N ALA A 422 -27.55 3.45 13.14
CA ALA A 422 -28.50 4.50 13.50
C ALA A 422 -28.76 5.47 12.33
N ILE A 423 -29.99 5.99 12.25
CA ILE A 423 -30.41 7.00 11.26
C ILE A 423 -29.64 8.31 11.49
N THR A 424 -29.52 8.72 12.75
CA THR A 424 -28.77 9.92 13.17
C THR A 424 -27.76 9.50 14.25
N PRO A 425 -26.62 8.92 13.87
CA PRO A 425 -25.69 8.32 14.82
C PRO A 425 -25.03 9.36 15.73
N ASN A 426 -24.66 8.95 16.93
CA ASN A 426 -23.95 9.82 17.86
C ASN A 426 -22.57 10.20 17.29
N THR A 427 -22.25 11.50 17.25
CA THR A 427 -21.01 12.01 16.63
C THR A 427 -19.78 11.96 17.55
N ALA A 428 -19.89 11.39 18.76
CA ALA A 428 -18.74 11.16 19.63
C ALA A 428 -17.76 10.17 18.96
N THR A 429 -16.48 10.57 18.90
CA THR A 429 -15.41 9.76 18.31
C THR A 429 -15.30 8.43 19.04
N ARG A 430 -15.41 7.32 18.31
CA ARG A 430 -15.21 5.97 18.85
C ARG A 430 -13.72 5.73 19.05
N MET A 431 -13.34 5.04 20.13
CA MET A 431 -11.99 4.52 20.29
C MET A 431 -12.02 3.01 20.15
N VAL A 432 -11.26 2.48 19.19
CA VAL A 432 -11.14 1.05 18.91
C VAL A 432 -9.76 0.57 19.37
N SER A 433 -9.74 -0.48 20.19
CA SER A 433 -8.52 -1.11 20.71
C SER A 433 -8.27 -2.46 20.05
N PHE A 434 -6.99 -2.81 19.85
CA PHE A 434 -6.53 -4.04 19.22
C PHE A 434 -5.52 -4.76 20.12
N THR A 435 -5.70 -6.06 20.35
CA THR A 435 -4.69 -6.96 20.94
C THR A 435 -4.64 -8.29 20.20
N VAL A 436 -3.48 -8.96 20.23
CA VAL A 436 -3.26 -10.31 19.70
C VAL A 436 -2.60 -11.21 20.74
N THR A 437 -2.72 -12.53 20.59
CA THR A 437 -2.03 -13.51 21.43
C THR A 437 -1.56 -14.73 20.64
N ASN A 438 -0.39 -15.27 21.00
CA ASN A 438 0.11 -16.56 20.53
C ASN A 438 -0.44 -17.76 21.35
N GLY A 439 -1.25 -17.49 22.39
CA GLY A 439 -1.75 -18.48 23.35
C GLY A 439 -1.01 -18.50 24.69
N VAL A 440 0.14 -17.82 24.79
CA VAL A 440 0.95 -17.65 26.01
C VAL A 440 1.12 -16.17 26.34
N ASP A 441 1.62 -15.40 25.37
CA ASP A 441 1.86 -13.97 25.44
C ASP A 441 0.70 -13.18 24.84
N VAL A 442 0.50 -11.94 25.28
CA VAL A 442 -0.49 -11.00 24.75
C VAL A 442 0.23 -9.71 24.37
N SER A 443 -0.11 -9.13 23.21
CA SER A 443 0.47 -7.86 22.79
C SER A 443 0.11 -6.71 23.72
N ASN A 444 0.86 -5.60 23.60
CA ASN A 444 0.34 -4.31 24.02
C ASN A 444 -1.02 -4.02 23.35
N THR A 445 -1.87 -3.27 24.05
CA THR A 445 -3.09 -2.71 23.46
C THR A 445 -2.72 -1.51 22.59
N ALA A 446 -2.89 -1.62 21.28
CA ALA A 446 -2.88 -0.45 20.40
C ALA A 446 -4.29 0.12 20.25
N THR A 447 -4.43 1.39 19.89
CA THR A 447 -5.73 2.03 19.65
C THR A 447 -5.76 2.83 18.36
N ARG A 448 -6.96 3.01 17.82
CA ARG A 448 -7.26 3.90 16.69
C ARG A 448 -8.60 4.59 16.95
N ALA A 449 -8.68 5.88 16.60
CA ALA A 449 -9.93 6.63 16.65
C ALA A 449 -10.75 6.43 15.37
N VAL A 450 -12.07 6.38 15.49
CA VAL A 450 -13.00 6.50 14.36
C VAL A 450 -13.89 7.71 14.60
N THR A 451 -13.79 8.70 13.73
CA THR A 451 -14.66 9.88 13.74
C THR A 451 -16.00 9.54 13.08
N VAL A 452 -17.11 9.92 13.71
CA VAL A 452 -18.46 9.59 13.28
C VAL A 452 -19.18 10.86 12.87
N THR A 453 -19.55 10.95 11.59
CA THR A 453 -20.31 12.06 11.03
C THR A 453 -21.74 11.62 10.78
N ALA A 454 -22.68 12.17 11.53
CA ALA A 454 -24.10 12.01 11.26
C ALA A 454 -24.47 12.74 9.95
N THR A 455 -25.34 12.11 9.17
CA THR A 455 -25.86 12.68 7.93
C THR A 455 -27.34 13.01 8.17
N ASN A 456 -27.70 14.29 8.09
CA ASN A 456 -29.09 14.74 7.99
C ASN A 456 -29.75 13.94 6.84
N GLN A 457 -30.87 13.26 7.05
CA GLN A 457 -31.48 12.49 5.95
C GLN A 457 -32.09 13.44 4.92
N LYS A 458 -32.43 12.98 3.71
CA LYS A 458 -33.24 13.81 2.80
C LYS A 458 -34.72 13.62 3.11
N PRO A 459 -35.52 14.70 3.13
CA PRO A 459 -36.96 14.61 2.99
C PRO A 459 -37.35 13.76 1.77
N ILE A 460 -38.39 12.92 1.91
CA ILE A 460 -38.92 12.09 0.84
C ILE A 460 -40.35 12.56 0.51
N VAL A 461 -40.60 12.80 -0.77
CA VAL A 461 -41.94 13.02 -1.32
C VAL A 461 -42.20 11.97 -2.39
N THR A 462 -43.36 11.32 -2.36
CA THR A 462 -43.76 10.28 -3.33
C THR A 462 -45.12 10.60 -3.90
N THR A 463 -45.18 10.83 -5.22
CA THR A 463 -46.42 11.01 -5.97
C THR A 463 -47.10 9.66 -6.24
N SER A 464 -48.44 9.63 -6.21
CA SER A 464 -49.21 8.46 -6.64
C SER A 464 -49.09 8.26 -8.16
N GLY A 465 -49.21 7.00 -8.61
CA GLY A 465 -49.02 6.65 -10.03
C GLY A 465 -50.05 7.28 -10.99
N GLY A 466 -49.79 7.12 -12.28
CA GLY A 466 -50.70 7.55 -13.35
C GLY A 466 -50.80 9.07 -13.55
N SER A 467 -51.88 9.51 -14.19
CA SER A 467 -52.14 10.90 -14.51
C SER A 467 -53.51 11.34 -14.01
N THR A 468 -53.59 12.59 -13.57
CA THR A 468 -54.85 13.25 -13.22
C THR A 468 -55.39 13.98 -14.46
N ASN A 469 -56.69 13.86 -14.75
CA ASN A 469 -57.30 14.48 -15.93
C ASN A 469 -57.87 15.88 -15.62
N TYR A 470 -57.64 16.84 -16.51
CA TYR A 470 -58.27 18.16 -16.47
C TYR A 470 -59.02 18.45 -17.78
N ILE A 471 -60.34 18.66 -17.69
CA ILE A 471 -61.20 18.93 -18.85
C ILE A 471 -61.26 20.46 -19.05
N SER A 472 -60.60 20.97 -20.09
CA SER A 472 -60.47 22.41 -20.28
C SER A 472 -61.82 23.07 -20.56
N GLY A 473 -62.11 24.17 -19.85
CA GLY A 473 -63.39 24.88 -19.93
C GLY A 473 -64.56 24.18 -19.21
N VAL A 474 -64.33 23.08 -18.48
CA VAL A 474 -65.39 22.32 -17.79
C VAL A 474 -65.00 21.91 -16.36
N SER A 475 -63.74 21.53 -16.13
CA SER A 475 -63.21 21.25 -14.80
C SER A 475 -63.05 22.53 -13.98
N THR A 476 -63.58 22.50 -12.76
CA THR A 476 -63.10 23.31 -11.63
C THR A 476 -61.60 23.07 -11.40
N PRO A 477 -60.88 23.88 -10.59
CA PRO A 477 -59.57 23.50 -10.09
C PRO A 477 -59.60 22.06 -9.55
N ALA A 478 -58.57 21.29 -9.90
CA ALA A 478 -58.50 19.85 -9.62
C ALA A 478 -57.22 19.53 -8.86
N ASP A 479 -57.35 18.79 -7.76
CA ASP A 479 -56.23 18.32 -6.93
C ASP A 479 -55.23 17.56 -7.81
N ILE A 480 -53.96 17.94 -7.78
CA ILE A 480 -52.96 17.37 -8.68
C ILE A 480 -52.65 15.92 -8.29
N ASP A 481 -52.45 15.68 -6.99
CA ASP A 481 -52.17 14.36 -6.44
C ASP A 481 -52.65 14.20 -4.99
N SER A 482 -53.94 13.88 -4.83
CA SER A 482 -54.53 13.55 -3.52
C SER A 482 -54.02 12.23 -2.90
N GLY A 483 -53.13 11.50 -3.59
CA GLY A 483 -52.45 10.30 -3.09
C GLY A 483 -50.96 10.49 -2.78
N LEU A 484 -50.44 11.72 -2.87
CA LEU A 484 -49.04 12.05 -2.57
C LEU A 484 -48.72 11.81 -1.09
N THR A 485 -47.55 11.24 -0.79
CA THR A 485 -47.05 11.08 0.58
C THR A 485 -45.78 11.89 0.85
N VAL A 486 -45.59 12.28 2.11
CA VAL A 486 -44.39 12.99 2.60
C VAL A 486 -43.88 12.28 3.85
N SER A 487 -42.60 11.97 3.89
CA SER A 487 -41.93 11.35 5.02
C SER A 487 -40.51 11.85 5.16
N ASP A 488 -40.01 11.87 6.39
CA ASP A 488 -38.62 12.16 6.71
C ASP A 488 -38.21 11.22 7.86
N LEU A 489 -36.90 10.97 8.01
CA LEU A 489 -36.36 9.97 8.94
C LEU A 489 -35.72 10.61 10.19
N ASP A 490 -35.24 11.85 10.13
CA ASP A 490 -34.67 12.56 11.28
C ASP A 490 -35.31 13.93 11.58
N ASN A 491 -36.10 14.49 10.65
CA ASN A 491 -36.91 15.69 10.88
C ASN A 491 -38.41 15.38 11.04
N THR A 492 -39.04 15.86 12.12
CA THR A 492 -40.51 15.73 12.32
C THR A 492 -41.33 16.89 11.73
N THR A 493 -40.65 17.96 11.29
CA THR A 493 -41.21 19.15 10.66
C THR A 493 -40.37 19.56 9.45
N LEU A 494 -40.97 20.26 8.48
CA LEU A 494 -40.30 20.75 7.27
C LEU A 494 -40.52 22.27 7.12
N THR A 495 -39.61 22.95 6.41
CA THR A 495 -39.59 24.41 6.27
C THR A 495 -40.29 24.92 5.02
N SER A 496 -40.12 24.24 3.88
CA SER A 496 -40.64 24.71 2.59
C SER A 496 -40.93 23.57 1.62
N ALA A 497 -41.72 23.88 0.59
CA ALA A 497 -41.94 23.01 -0.55
C ALA A 497 -42.04 23.83 -1.83
N THR A 498 -41.77 23.20 -2.97
CA THR A 498 -41.96 23.81 -4.29
C THR A 498 -42.72 22.84 -5.19
N VAL A 499 -43.82 23.33 -5.77
CA VAL A 499 -44.59 22.64 -6.80
C VAL A 499 -44.45 23.43 -8.09
N SER A 500 -44.17 22.79 -9.24
CA SER A 500 -43.87 23.54 -10.47
C SER A 500 -44.28 22.83 -11.75
N ILE A 501 -44.70 23.59 -12.75
CA ILE A 501 -45.10 23.06 -14.06
C ILE A 501 -43.85 22.94 -14.97
N ILE A 502 -43.05 21.90 -14.73
CA ILE A 502 -41.74 21.70 -15.40
C ILE A 502 -41.82 21.26 -16.88
N SER A 503 -43.02 20.98 -17.41
CA SER A 503 -43.19 20.65 -18.82
C SER A 503 -44.50 21.19 -19.39
N ASN A 504 -44.43 21.70 -20.63
CA ASN A 504 -45.55 22.23 -21.42
C ASN A 504 -46.31 23.44 -20.82
N PHE A 505 -45.74 24.11 -19.81
CA PHE A 505 -46.35 25.27 -19.13
C PHE A 505 -46.74 26.41 -20.09
N GLN A 506 -47.95 26.95 -19.90
CA GLN A 506 -48.42 28.18 -20.52
C GLN A 506 -48.52 29.31 -19.48
N ALA A 507 -47.52 30.19 -19.46
CA ALA A 507 -47.48 31.40 -18.63
C ALA A 507 -48.78 32.22 -18.75
N GLY A 508 -49.29 32.69 -17.61
CA GLY A 508 -50.55 33.42 -17.49
C GLY A 508 -51.84 32.63 -17.79
N LYS A 509 -51.75 31.33 -18.15
CA LYS A 509 -52.92 30.47 -18.41
C LYS A 509 -53.03 29.32 -17.44
N ASP A 510 -52.01 28.47 -17.35
CA ASP A 510 -51.97 27.40 -16.36
C ASP A 510 -51.73 28.03 -14.99
N VAL A 511 -52.42 27.55 -13.94
CA VAL A 511 -52.32 28.09 -12.58
C VAL A 511 -52.24 26.94 -11.58
N LEU A 512 -51.25 27.02 -10.67
CA LEU A 512 -51.20 26.23 -9.44
C LEU A 512 -51.80 27.05 -8.30
N ALA A 513 -52.68 26.46 -7.51
CA ALA A 513 -53.32 27.16 -6.39
C ALA A 513 -53.41 26.27 -5.14
N TYR A 514 -53.19 26.88 -3.98
CA TYR A 514 -53.27 26.27 -2.65
C TYR A 514 -54.07 27.18 -1.73
N THR A 515 -54.92 26.60 -0.89
CA THR A 515 -55.67 27.31 0.15
C THR A 515 -55.47 26.58 1.47
N ASN A 516 -54.77 27.21 2.42
CA ASN A 516 -54.58 26.65 3.76
C ASN A 516 -55.90 26.63 4.54
N ASP A 517 -56.28 25.49 5.13
CA ASP A 517 -57.46 25.33 5.98
C ASP A 517 -57.23 25.77 7.45
N GLY A 518 -55.98 26.02 7.84
CA GLY A 518 -55.49 26.35 9.17
C GLY A 518 -55.49 25.18 10.16
N ALA A 519 -56.34 24.18 9.95
CA ALA A 519 -56.58 23.07 10.88
C ALA A 519 -55.74 21.82 10.56
N SER A 520 -55.75 21.36 9.31
CA SER A 520 -55.03 20.15 8.87
C SER A 520 -53.71 20.46 8.17
N MET A 521 -53.51 21.70 7.70
CA MET A 521 -52.31 22.15 6.96
C MET A 521 -51.42 23.13 7.78
N GLY A 522 -51.83 23.49 9.00
CA GLY A 522 -51.02 24.24 9.95
C GLY A 522 -50.72 25.68 9.49
N ASN A 523 -49.46 26.12 9.62
CA ASN A 523 -49.04 27.50 9.33
C ASN A 523 -48.43 27.70 7.93
N ILE A 524 -48.66 26.77 6.99
CA ILE A 524 -48.09 26.81 5.64
C ILE A 524 -48.76 27.91 4.82
N THR A 525 -47.96 28.86 4.31
CA THR A 525 -48.38 29.88 3.34
C THR A 525 -47.87 29.53 1.94
N SER A 526 -48.34 30.22 0.89
CA SER A 526 -47.85 30.02 -0.48
C SER A 526 -47.75 31.30 -1.28
N ASN A 527 -46.84 31.30 -2.26
CA ASN A 527 -46.70 32.32 -3.30
C ASN A 527 -46.63 31.64 -4.67
N TYR A 528 -47.39 32.15 -5.66
CA TYR A 528 -47.41 31.60 -7.02
C TYR A 528 -46.82 32.58 -8.05
N ASP A 529 -45.78 32.16 -8.75
CA ASP A 529 -45.24 32.84 -9.92
C ASP A 529 -45.94 32.34 -11.19
N ALA A 530 -46.80 33.19 -11.76
CA ALA A 530 -47.56 32.91 -12.99
C ALA A 530 -46.75 33.11 -14.30
N LEU A 531 -45.49 33.57 -14.22
CA LEU A 531 -44.55 33.66 -15.35
C LEU A 531 -43.63 32.43 -15.42
N LEU A 532 -43.28 31.85 -14.26
CA LEU A 532 -42.43 30.66 -14.15
C LEU A 532 -43.21 29.35 -13.94
N GLY A 533 -44.47 29.44 -13.49
CA GLY A 533 -45.30 28.27 -13.21
C GLY A 533 -44.94 27.58 -11.88
N VAL A 534 -44.44 28.36 -10.92
CA VAL A 534 -43.85 27.89 -9.66
C VAL A 534 -44.72 28.31 -8.48
N LEU A 535 -45.20 27.34 -7.71
CA LEU A 535 -45.84 27.55 -6.40
C LEU A 535 -44.85 27.20 -5.29
N THR A 536 -44.34 28.22 -4.60
CA THR A 536 -43.53 28.03 -3.39
C THR A 536 -44.46 28.01 -2.18
N LEU A 537 -44.29 27.04 -1.29
CA LEU A 537 -44.97 26.93 -0.01
C LEU A 537 -43.95 27.05 1.13
N THR A 538 -44.34 27.63 2.27
CA THR A 538 -43.41 27.89 3.39
C THR A 538 -44.12 27.81 4.74
N SER A 539 -43.52 27.10 5.70
CA SER A 539 -43.93 27.11 7.11
C SER A 539 -43.15 28.18 7.87
N ALA A 540 -43.86 29.12 8.50
CA ALA A 540 -43.23 30.16 9.31
C ALA A 540 -42.48 29.51 10.50
N GLY A 541 -41.15 29.66 10.52
CA GLY A 541 -40.29 29.05 11.53
C GLY A 541 -40.07 27.54 11.41
N GLY A 542 -40.50 26.90 10.31
CA GLY A 542 -40.28 25.46 10.07
C GLY A 542 -41.02 24.51 11.01
N THR A 543 -42.17 24.94 11.55
CA THR A 543 -42.91 24.22 12.60
C THR A 543 -44.00 23.28 12.08
N ALA A 544 -44.31 23.30 10.78
CA ALA A 544 -45.35 22.44 10.22
C ALA A 544 -44.87 20.98 10.11
N THR A 545 -45.69 20.04 10.59
CA THR A 545 -45.35 18.61 10.68
C THR A 545 -45.42 17.91 9.33
N LEU A 546 -44.80 16.73 9.21
CA LEU A 546 -44.86 15.89 7.99
C LEU A 546 -46.31 15.66 7.50
N ALA A 547 -47.26 15.44 8.43
CA ALA A 547 -48.68 15.27 8.11
C ALA A 547 -49.32 16.55 7.55
N GLN A 548 -48.98 17.73 8.11
CA GLN A 548 -49.46 19.02 7.62
C GLN A 548 -48.91 19.33 6.22
N TRP A 549 -47.64 19.00 5.96
CA TRP A 549 -47.04 19.11 4.63
C TRP A 549 -47.65 18.16 3.62
N GLN A 550 -47.94 16.92 4.01
CA GLN A 550 -48.64 15.97 3.15
C GLN A 550 -50.03 16.49 2.77
N ASN A 551 -50.84 16.91 3.75
CA ASN A 551 -52.17 17.50 3.51
C ASN A 551 -52.09 18.73 2.59
N ALA A 552 -51.11 19.62 2.83
CA ALA A 552 -50.94 20.84 2.05
C ALA A 552 -50.57 20.56 0.59
N LEU A 553 -49.70 19.59 0.32
CA LEU A 553 -49.31 19.21 -1.03
C LEU A 553 -50.39 18.41 -1.78
N GLN A 554 -51.15 17.57 -1.08
CA GLN A 554 -52.34 16.91 -1.64
C GLN A 554 -53.42 17.92 -2.07
N ALA A 555 -53.54 19.03 -1.35
CA ALA A 555 -54.47 20.13 -1.63
C ALA A 555 -53.96 21.17 -2.64
N VAL A 556 -52.83 20.94 -3.30
CA VAL A 556 -52.40 21.79 -4.43
C VAL A 556 -53.22 21.43 -5.66
N THR A 557 -53.98 22.40 -6.15
CA THR A 557 -54.83 22.28 -7.34
C THR A 557 -54.16 22.84 -8.58
N TYR A 558 -54.48 22.23 -9.72
CA TYR A 558 -54.20 22.77 -11.05
C TYR A 558 -55.50 23.31 -11.67
N SER A 559 -55.40 24.42 -12.38
CA SER A 559 -56.46 24.95 -13.24
C SER A 559 -55.88 25.63 -14.49
N ASN A 560 -56.73 25.97 -15.46
CA ASN A 560 -56.37 26.88 -16.54
C ASN A 560 -57.39 28.03 -16.60
N THR A 561 -56.92 29.27 -16.71
CA THR A 561 -57.76 30.49 -16.72
C THR A 561 -58.54 30.69 -18.02
N GLN A 562 -58.30 29.85 -19.03
CA GLN A 562 -58.90 29.93 -20.36
C GLN A 562 -59.34 28.54 -20.84
N VAL A 563 -60.13 28.50 -21.92
CA VAL A 563 -60.26 27.28 -22.71
C VAL A 563 -58.94 27.09 -23.47
N SER A 564 -58.11 26.17 -22.99
CA SER A 564 -56.81 25.89 -23.61
C SER A 564 -57.02 25.32 -25.01
N THR A 565 -56.21 25.75 -25.96
CA THR A 565 -56.07 25.10 -27.27
C THR A 565 -54.92 24.09 -27.30
N ASN A 566 -54.05 24.10 -26.28
CA ASN A 566 -52.96 23.17 -26.12
C ASN A 566 -53.34 22.05 -25.13
N MET A 567 -53.46 20.82 -25.64
CA MET A 567 -53.83 19.60 -24.90
C MET A 567 -52.63 18.72 -24.53
N THR A 568 -51.38 19.18 -24.69
CA THR A 568 -50.22 18.40 -24.22
C THR A 568 -50.27 18.22 -22.71
N THR A 569 -49.93 17.03 -22.23
CA THR A 569 -49.82 16.72 -20.79
C THR A 569 -48.82 17.66 -20.13
N ARG A 570 -49.18 18.23 -18.97
CA ARG A 570 -48.22 18.94 -18.11
C ARG A 570 -47.54 17.97 -17.18
N THR A 571 -46.24 18.15 -16.94
CA THR A 571 -45.54 17.47 -15.85
C THR A 571 -45.43 18.45 -14.70
N ILE A 572 -45.97 18.06 -13.54
CA ILE A 572 -45.88 18.82 -12.29
C ILE A 572 -44.80 18.17 -11.42
N SER A 573 -43.79 18.92 -11.01
CA SER A 573 -42.79 18.50 -10.03
C SER A 573 -43.20 18.86 -8.62
N PHE A 574 -42.78 18.04 -7.65
CA PHE A 574 -42.87 18.32 -6.21
C PHE A 574 -41.48 18.14 -5.57
N THR A 575 -41.08 19.11 -4.75
CA THR A 575 -39.94 19.00 -3.83
C THR A 575 -40.28 19.57 -2.46
N VAL A 576 -39.66 19.05 -1.41
CA VAL A 576 -39.80 19.50 -0.01
C VAL A 576 -38.43 19.70 0.65
N SER A 577 -38.36 20.50 1.71
CA SER A 577 -37.13 20.81 2.44
C SER A 577 -37.35 20.88 3.95
N ASP A 578 -36.43 20.28 4.70
CA ASP A 578 -36.22 20.41 6.15
C ASP A 578 -35.52 21.73 6.54
N GLY A 579 -34.93 22.46 5.58
CA GLY A 579 -34.08 23.64 5.78
C GLY A 579 -32.57 23.38 5.64
N SER A 580 -32.14 22.11 5.64
CA SER A 580 -30.77 21.64 5.44
C SER A 580 -30.54 21.06 4.04
N LYS A 581 -31.54 20.38 3.49
CA LYS A 581 -31.53 19.60 2.25
C LYS A 581 -32.86 19.75 1.49
N MET A 582 -32.85 19.31 0.24
CA MET A 582 -34.05 19.14 -0.59
C MET A 582 -34.32 17.66 -0.80
N SER A 583 -35.58 17.28 -0.94
CA SER A 583 -35.96 15.98 -1.48
C SER A 583 -35.49 15.80 -2.92
N SER A 584 -35.43 14.55 -3.38
CA SER A 584 -35.51 14.26 -4.82
C SER A 584 -36.80 14.83 -5.42
N ILE A 585 -36.79 15.10 -6.73
CA ILE A 585 -37.97 15.57 -7.46
C ILE A 585 -38.93 14.40 -7.69
N ALA A 586 -40.13 14.44 -7.10
CA ALA A 586 -41.25 13.60 -7.51
C ALA A 586 -42.05 14.29 -8.64
N THR A 587 -42.76 13.52 -9.49
CA THR A 587 -43.52 14.11 -10.60
C THR A 587 -44.88 13.46 -10.83
N LYS A 588 -45.89 14.29 -11.10
CA LYS A 588 -47.25 13.89 -11.49
C LYS A 588 -47.58 14.43 -12.88
N SER A 589 -48.32 13.65 -13.67
CA SER A 589 -48.80 14.09 -14.98
C SER A 589 -50.24 14.65 -14.89
N MET A 590 -50.47 15.85 -15.42
CA MET A 590 -51.82 16.40 -15.66
C MET A 590 -52.17 16.26 -17.14
N THR A 591 -53.08 15.37 -17.48
CA THR A 591 -53.53 15.15 -18.87
C THR A 591 -54.70 16.08 -19.19
N LEU A 592 -54.52 16.94 -20.19
CA LEU A 592 -55.53 17.90 -20.61
C LEU A 592 -56.45 17.27 -21.67
N GLN A 593 -57.75 17.39 -21.47
CA GLN A 593 -58.78 16.89 -22.39
C GLN A 593 -59.68 18.04 -22.86
N ALA A 594 -59.99 18.10 -24.16
CA ALA A 594 -61.05 18.95 -24.68
C ALA A 594 -62.34 18.15 -24.80
N LEU A 595 -63.48 18.75 -24.45
CA LEU A 595 -64.79 18.14 -24.67
C LEU A 595 -65.17 18.26 -26.16
N SER A 596 -65.24 17.13 -26.86
CA SER A 596 -65.50 17.09 -28.32
C SER A 596 -66.99 17.03 -28.62
N SER A 597 -67.73 16.11 -27.99
CA SER A 597 -69.18 15.97 -28.20
C SER A 597 -69.89 15.30 -27.03
N LEU A 598 -71.23 15.41 -27.01
CA LEU A 598 -72.10 14.62 -26.15
C LEU A 598 -72.91 13.62 -27.00
N ARG A 599 -73.16 12.44 -26.44
CA ARG A 599 -74.02 11.40 -27.02
C ARG A 599 -75.09 11.03 -26.01
N ALA A 600 -76.35 11.02 -26.43
CA ALA A 600 -77.47 10.56 -25.62
C ALA A 600 -77.83 9.11 -25.99
N THR A 601 -77.96 8.25 -24.99
CA THR A 601 -78.30 6.83 -25.17
C THR A 601 -79.52 6.48 -24.30
N PRO A 602 -80.71 6.26 -24.89
CA PRO A 602 -81.08 6.52 -26.29
C PRO A 602 -81.22 8.03 -26.57
N ASN A 603 -81.10 8.42 -27.84
CA ASN A 603 -81.36 9.80 -28.30
C ASN A 603 -82.84 10.08 -28.62
N THR A 604 -83.70 9.07 -28.56
CA THR A 604 -85.16 9.20 -28.63
C THR A 604 -85.83 8.35 -27.56
N LEU A 605 -86.90 8.86 -26.96
CA LEU A 605 -87.66 8.20 -25.91
C LEU A 605 -89.15 8.20 -26.24
N SER A 606 -89.81 7.07 -25.93
CA SER A 606 -91.27 6.94 -25.92
C SER A 606 -91.70 6.57 -24.50
N VAL A 607 -92.55 7.40 -23.88
CA VAL A 607 -92.90 7.29 -22.45
C VAL A 607 -94.40 7.43 -22.27
N LEU A 608 -95.05 6.50 -21.58
CA LEU A 608 -96.48 6.65 -21.26
C LEU A 608 -96.69 7.80 -20.26
N SER A 609 -97.82 8.51 -20.38
CA SER A 609 -98.20 9.56 -19.42
C SER A 609 -98.25 9.01 -17.99
N GLY A 610 -97.50 9.63 -17.07
CA GLY A 610 -97.33 9.18 -15.68
C GLY A 610 -96.18 8.19 -15.44
N GLN A 611 -95.53 7.66 -16.50
CA GLN A 611 -94.40 6.73 -16.39
C GLN A 611 -93.04 7.43 -16.60
N THR A 612 -91.95 6.70 -16.34
CA THR A 612 -90.57 7.18 -16.52
C THR A 612 -89.73 6.29 -17.41
N ALA A 613 -88.83 6.89 -18.18
CA ALA A 613 -87.71 6.22 -18.85
C ALA A 613 -86.38 6.88 -18.46
N THR A 614 -85.25 6.28 -18.82
CA THR A 614 -83.91 6.82 -18.55
C THR A 614 -83.15 7.08 -19.85
N VAL A 615 -82.25 8.06 -19.79
CA VAL A 615 -81.26 8.37 -20.83
C VAL A 615 -79.92 8.67 -20.18
N ALA A 616 -78.87 8.01 -20.66
CA ALA A 616 -77.48 8.29 -20.28
C ALA A 616 -76.86 9.30 -21.25
N ILE A 617 -76.05 10.23 -20.73
CA ILE A 617 -75.28 11.20 -21.50
C ILE A 617 -73.80 10.85 -21.41
N THR A 618 -73.21 10.44 -22.52
CA THR A 618 -71.79 10.14 -22.64
C THR A 618 -71.05 11.32 -23.27
N ALA A 619 -70.10 11.89 -22.54
CA ALA A 619 -69.13 12.82 -23.10
C ALA A 619 -68.05 12.07 -23.89
N VAL A 620 -67.65 12.62 -25.03
CA VAL A 620 -66.51 12.17 -25.84
C VAL A 620 -65.46 13.26 -25.86
N PHE A 621 -64.21 12.92 -25.58
CA PHE A 621 -63.10 13.87 -25.48
C PHE A 621 -62.18 13.86 -26.71
N SER A 622 -61.23 14.79 -26.77
CA SER A 622 -60.25 14.96 -27.86
C SER A 622 -59.35 13.75 -28.10
N ASP A 623 -59.13 12.93 -27.08
CA ASP A 623 -58.39 11.66 -27.14
C ASP A 623 -59.28 10.45 -27.49
N GLN A 624 -60.54 10.70 -27.89
CA GLN A 624 -61.61 9.71 -28.14
C GLN A 624 -62.05 8.92 -26.89
N SER A 625 -61.52 9.23 -25.70
CA SER A 625 -62.03 8.64 -24.46
C SER A 625 -63.47 9.07 -24.20
N GLN A 626 -64.20 8.25 -23.44
CA GLN A 626 -65.62 8.44 -23.17
C GLN A 626 -65.92 8.34 -21.69
N ARG A 627 -66.84 9.17 -21.18
CA ARG A 627 -67.25 9.20 -19.77
C ARG A 627 -68.75 9.46 -19.66
N ASP A 628 -69.42 8.76 -18.75
CA ASP A 628 -70.78 9.12 -18.35
C ASP A 628 -70.75 10.46 -17.59
N VAL A 629 -71.57 11.41 -18.04
CA VAL A 629 -71.73 12.75 -17.45
C VAL A 629 -73.19 13.07 -17.12
N THR A 630 -74.08 12.07 -17.11
CA THR A 630 -75.54 12.18 -16.90
C THR A 630 -75.91 12.96 -15.63
N SER A 631 -75.09 12.85 -14.58
CA SER A 631 -75.25 13.52 -13.29
C SER A 631 -74.62 14.92 -13.21
N TRP A 632 -73.87 15.35 -14.24
CA TRP A 632 -73.17 16.64 -14.31
C TRP A 632 -73.66 17.54 -15.44
N VAL A 633 -74.53 17.05 -16.33
CA VAL A 633 -75.16 17.89 -17.34
C VAL A 633 -76.26 18.77 -16.73
N THR A 634 -76.37 20.00 -17.21
CA THR A 634 -77.55 20.84 -16.99
C THR A 634 -78.67 20.38 -17.91
N TRP A 635 -79.82 20.05 -17.33
CA TRP A 635 -80.99 19.56 -18.06
C TRP A 635 -82.01 20.67 -18.31
N THR A 636 -82.55 20.72 -19.54
CA THR A 636 -83.66 21.62 -19.90
C THR A 636 -84.74 20.85 -20.69
N VAL A 637 -85.98 21.34 -20.68
CA VAL A 637 -87.10 20.75 -21.43
C VAL A 637 -87.81 21.84 -22.21
N ARG A 638 -87.88 21.70 -23.54
CA ARG A 638 -88.44 22.72 -24.45
C ARG A 638 -89.93 22.98 -24.20
N ASN A 639 -90.68 21.94 -23.86
CA ASN A 639 -92.05 22.05 -23.32
C ASN A 639 -92.20 21.21 -22.04
N PRO A 640 -92.10 21.84 -20.84
CA PRO A 640 -92.22 21.17 -19.55
C PRO A 640 -93.63 20.65 -19.19
N SER A 641 -94.67 20.91 -20.01
CA SER A 641 -96.00 20.33 -19.76
C SER A 641 -96.16 18.90 -20.31
N ILE A 642 -95.35 18.54 -21.32
CA ILE A 642 -95.37 17.22 -21.97
C ILE A 642 -94.49 16.22 -21.20
N ALA A 643 -93.32 16.65 -20.72
CA ALA A 643 -92.41 15.83 -19.93
C ALA A 643 -91.65 16.63 -18.86
N ASN A 644 -90.95 15.94 -17.97
CA ASN A 644 -89.92 16.49 -17.09
C ASN A 644 -88.67 15.59 -17.14
N VAL A 645 -87.52 16.09 -16.70
CA VAL A 645 -86.31 15.28 -16.51
C VAL A 645 -85.64 15.63 -15.18
N THR A 646 -84.99 14.65 -14.54
CA THR A 646 -84.13 14.86 -13.37
C THR A 646 -83.06 13.79 -13.36
N SER A 647 -81.79 14.17 -13.42
CA SER A 647 -80.62 13.27 -13.43
C SER A 647 -80.76 12.08 -14.40
N GLY A 648 -81.04 12.37 -15.68
CA GLY A 648 -81.24 11.35 -16.72
C GLY A 648 -82.58 10.59 -16.68
N ARG A 649 -83.40 10.72 -15.64
CA ARG A 649 -84.73 10.11 -15.57
C ARG A 649 -85.79 11.06 -16.13
N VAL A 650 -86.42 10.68 -17.23
CA VAL A 650 -87.47 11.44 -17.94
C VAL A 650 -88.85 10.92 -17.57
N THR A 651 -89.74 11.80 -17.11
CA THR A 651 -91.14 11.48 -16.76
C THR A 651 -92.09 12.05 -17.80
N GLY A 652 -92.99 11.22 -18.37
CA GLY A 652 -94.07 11.68 -19.23
C GLY A 652 -95.21 12.31 -18.42
N LYS A 653 -95.72 13.48 -18.83
CA LYS A 653 -96.78 14.24 -18.12
C LYS A 653 -98.10 14.31 -18.88
N ALA A 654 -98.03 14.55 -20.18
CA ALA A 654 -99.19 14.73 -21.05
C ALA A 654 -98.85 14.30 -22.48
N ALA A 655 -99.84 13.81 -23.23
CA ALA A 655 -99.63 13.31 -24.58
C ALA A 655 -99.16 14.43 -25.55
N GLY A 656 -98.15 14.14 -26.37
CA GLY A 656 -97.48 15.09 -27.25
C GLY A 656 -96.03 14.72 -27.53
N SER A 657 -95.26 15.61 -28.14
CA SER A 657 -93.80 15.45 -28.30
C SER A 657 -93.06 16.71 -27.84
N THR A 658 -91.91 16.53 -27.21
CA THR A 658 -91.07 17.58 -26.65
C THR A 658 -89.61 17.22 -26.80
N VAL A 659 -88.72 18.20 -26.62
CA VAL A 659 -87.27 17.99 -26.64
C VAL A 659 -86.73 18.21 -25.24
N VAL A 660 -85.93 17.26 -24.77
CA VAL A 660 -85.12 17.37 -23.56
C VAL A 660 -83.67 17.61 -24.01
N SER A 661 -83.05 18.69 -23.56
CA SER A 661 -81.67 19.05 -23.95
C SER A 661 -80.74 18.95 -22.75
N ALA A 662 -79.62 18.25 -22.92
CA ALA A 662 -78.57 18.08 -21.92
C ALA A 662 -77.32 18.88 -22.31
N VAL A 663 -76.85 19.78 -21.43
CA VAL A 663 -75.71 20.68 -21.67
C VAL A 663 -74.57 20.36 -20.71
N TYR A 664 -73.34 20.24 -21.21
CA TYR A 664 -72.13 20.03 -20.41
C TYR A 664 -70.96 20.78 -21.05
N GLY A 665 -70.30 21.65 -20.29
CA GLY A 665 -69.35 22.62 -20.87
C GLY A 665 -70.02 23.47 -21.96
N THR A 666 -69.38 23.54 -23.13
CA THR A 666 -69.92 24.21 -24.32
C THR A 666 -70.87 23.33 -25.15
N GLN A 667 -70.91 22.02 -24.90
CA GLN A 667 -71.60 21.06 -25.78
C GLN A 667 -73.02 20.76 -25.28
N SER A 668 -73.94 20.51 -26.21
CA SER A 668 -75.32 20.12 -25.92
C SER A 668 -75.75 18.92 -26.78
N VAL A 669 -76.69 18.12 -26.28
CA VAL A 669 -77.38 17.07 -27.05
C VAL A 669 -78.89 17.11 -26.79
N ASP A 670 -79.67 17.10 -27.88
CA ASP A 670 -81.13 17.07 -27.86
C ASP A 670 -81.63 15.62 -27.88
N ILE A 671 -82.62 15.31 -27.05
CA ILE A 671 -83.34 14.03 -26.97
C ILE A 671 -84.81 14.27 -27.29
N THR A 672 -85.32 13.59 -28.31
CA THR A 672 -86.74 13.69 -28.69
C THR A 672 -87.57 12.77 -27.78
N VAL A 673 -88.51 13.33 -27.04
CA VAL A 673 -89.38 12.60 -26.11
C VAL A 673 -90.82 12.67 -26.59
N THR A 674 -91.41 11.52 -26.91
CA THR A 674 -92.82 11.38 -27.30
C THR A 674 -93.61 10.72 -26.16
N VAL A 675 -94.78 11.28 -25.86
CA VAL A 675 -95.64 10.86 -24.76
C VAL A 675 -97.05 10.57 -25.28
N THR A 676 -97.68 9.52 -24.76
CA THR A 676 -99.03 9.06 -25.16
C THR A 676 -99.94 8.82 -23.94
N GLY A 677 -101.25 8.86 -24.15
CA GLY A 677 -102.31 8.67 -23.13
C GLY A 677 -103.55 7.99 -23.75
N THR A 678 -104.64 7.67 -23.04
CA THR A 678 -105.11 7.93 -21.64
C THR A 678 -106.27 6.94 -21.36
N PRO A 679 -106.93 6.79 -20.16
CA PRO A 679 -107.23 7.75 -19.07
C PRO A 679 -106.88 7.19 -17.64
N VAL A 680 -107.24 7.73 -16.45
CA VAL A 680 -108.28 8.71 -16.01
C VAL A 680 -107.86 9.52 -14.75
N SER A 681 -108.44 10.72 -14.58
CA SER A 681 -108.81 11.48 -13.35
C SER A 681 -107.91 11.61 -12.10
N GLY A 682 -107.69 12.85 -11.64
CA GLY A 682 -107.27 13.21 -10.28
C GLY A 682 -107.08 14.73 -10.06
N SER A 683 -107.94 15.39 -9.29
CA SER A 683 -108.00 16.87 -9.10
C SER A 683 -106.99 17.42 -8.07
N GLY A 684 -106.53 18.69 -8.20
CA GLY A 684 -105.85 19.39 -7.09
C GLY A 684 -105.04 20.69 -7.38
N SER A 685 -105.73 21.83 -7.46
CA SER A 685 -105.32 23.19 -6.99
C SER A 685 -104.01 23.92 -7.44
N SER A 686 -104.13 25.26 -7.55
CA SER A 686 -103.07 26.29 -7.77
C SER A 686 -102.75 27.05 -6.45
N PRO A 687 -101.86 28.08 -6.34
CA PRO A 687 -101.05 28.84 -7.34
C PRO A 687 -99.51 28.81 -7.01
N SER A 688 -98.58 29.76 -7.23
CA SER A 688 -98.61 31.19 -7.66
C SER A 688 -97.23 31.76 -8.13
N SER A 689 -97.26 32.94 -8.76
CA SER A 689 -96.34 34.13 -8.74
C SER A 689 -94.83 34.04 -8.36
N SER A 690 -93.89 34.83 -8.92
CA SER A 690 -93.93 35.78 -10.07
C SER A 690 -92.57 36.46 -10.41
N THR A 691 -92.34 36.72 -11.72
CA THR A 691 -91.68 37.93 -12.33
C THR A 691 -90.30 38.47 -11.91
N ASN A 692 -89.42 38.56 -12.92
CA ASN A 692 -88.64 39.74 -13.40
C ASN A 692 -87.60 40.42 -12.44
N THR A 693 -86.61 41.21 -12.89
CA THR A 693 -86.33 41.79 -14.22
C THR A 693 -84.81 41.89 -14.49
N SER A 694 -84.39 42.00 -15.75
CA SER A 694 -83.02 42.36 -16.15
C SER A 694 -82.84 43.87 -16.33
N THR A 695 -81.62 44.38 -16.11
CA THR A 695 -81.06 45.54 -16.82
C THR A 695 -79.54 45.40 -16.94
N SER A 696 -78.92 46.16 -17.86
CA SER A 696 -77.52 46.05 -18.30
C SER A 696 -76.93 47.45 -18.60
N ILE A 697 -75.78 47.52 -19.32
CA ILE A 697 -75.09 48.73 -19.87
C ILE A 697 -74.16 49.46 -18.87
N ASP A 698 -72.96 49.98 -19.20
CA ASP A 698 -71.96 49.69 -20.27
C ASP A 698 -70.62 50.47 -20.01
N ASN A 699 -69.55 50.05 -20.70
CA ASN A 699 -68.35 50.79 -21.17
C ASN A 699 -67.37 51.58 -20.26
N SER A 700 -66.14 51.06 -20.22
CA SER A 700 -64.84 51.69 -20.59
C SER A 700 -64.38 53.06 -20.03
N THR A 701 -63.12 53.10 -19.57
CA THR A 701 -62.02 53.78 -20.31
C THR A 701 -60.64 53.31 -19.79
N PRO A 702 -59.57 53.32 -20.61
CA PRO A 702 -58.25 52.78 -20.25
C PRO A 702 -57.27 53.85 -19.72
N VAL A 703 -56.25 53.42 -18.97
CA VAL A 703 -55.11 54.24 -18.55
C VAL A 703 -53.81 53.69 -19.16
N LYS A 704 -52.90 54.60 -19.53
CA LYS A 704 -51.66 54.34 -20.27
C LYS A 704 -50.47 54.06 -19.34
N THR A 705 -49.62 53.10 -19.71
CA THR A 705 -48.37 52.77 -19.01
C THR A 705 -47.17 53.63 -19.46
N GLU A 706 -46.18 53.72 -18.57
CA GLU A 706 -44.83 54.25 -18.83
C GLU A 706 -43.83 53.07 -18.76
N PRO A 707 -42.75 53.02 -19.57
CA PRO A 707 -42.00 51.79 -19.78
C PRO A 707 -40.90 51.54 -18.73
N SER A 708 -40.87 50.32 -18.18
CA SER A 708 -39.73 49.81 -17.42
C SER A 708 -38.62 49.29 -18.35
N ILE A 709 -37.37 49.48 -17.93
CA ILE A 709 -36.17 49.04 -18.66
C ILE A 709 -35.99 47.53 -18.49
N PRO A 710 -35.73 46.76 -19.57
CA PRO A 710 -35.46 45.33 -19.45
C PRO A 710 -34.02 45.07 -18.92
N PRO A 711 -33.81 44.08 -18.04
CA PRO A 711 -32.46 43.62 -17.69
C PRO A 711 -31.78 42.93 -18.89
N ALA A 712 -30.45 42.85 -18.85
CA ALA A 712 -29.64 42.32 -19.96
C ALA A 712 -29.85 40.81 -20.16
N LYS A 713 -29.71 40.36 -21.42
CA LYS A 713 -29.60 38.92 -21.74
C LYS A 713 -28.22 38.40 -21.32
N GLU A 714 -28.18 37.43 -20.42
CA GLU A 714 -27.03 36.51 -20.34
C GLU A 714 -27.06 35.55 -21.53
N THR A 715 -25.96 35.50 -22.29
CA THR A 715 -25.84 34.75 -23.56
C THR A 715 -25.19 33.37 -23.39
N LYS A 716 -24.68 33.05 -22.19
CA LYS A 716 -24.14 31.75 -21.81
C LYS A 716 -24.66 31.38 -20.42
N HIS A 717 -24.93 30.10 -20.19
CA HIS A 717 -25.26 29.54 -18.87
C HIS A 717 -25.05 28.03 -18.87
N PHE A 718 -24.88 27.41 -17.71
CA PHE A 718 -24.75 25.96 -17.63
C PHE A 718 -26.09 25.25 -17.92
N GLN A 719 -25.99 24.04 -18.46
CA GLN A 719 -27.11 23.10 -18.59
C GLN A 719 -27.60 22.65 -17.20
N ALA A 720 -28.85 22.21 -17.10
CA ALA A 720 -29.51 21.86 -15.83
C ALA A 720 -28.84 20.71 -15.03
N LEU A 721 -27.90 19.94 -15.61
CA LEU A 721 -27.07 18.98 -14.89
C LEU A 721 -26.00 19.61 -13.99
N VAL A 722 -25.75 20.92 -14.12
CA VAL A 722 -24.83 21.67 -13.25
C VAL A 722 -25.63 22.35 -12.14
N GLU A 723 -25.70 21.71 -10.98
CA GLU A 723 -26.28 22.25 -9.74
C GLU A 723 -25.48 23.49 -9.28
N THR A 724 -25.76 24.65 -9.87
CA THR A 724 -24.86 25.82 -9.84
C THR A 724 -24.61 26.35 -8.42
N ASP A 725 -25.62 26.38 -7.54
CA ASP A 725 -25.43 26.78 -6.14
C ASP A 725 -24.52 25.80 -5.37
N ARG A 726 -24.63 24.49 -5.65
CA ARG A 726 -23.73 23.48 -5.08
C ARG A 726 -22.33 23.57 -5.66
N LEU A 727 -22.17 23.91 -6.95
CA LEU A 727 -20.87 24.18 -7.55
C LEU A 727 -20.20 25.41 -6.92
N VAL A 728 -20.94 26.50 -6.71
CA VAL A 728 -20.49 27.68 -5.97
C VAL A 728 -20.12 27.33 -4.52
N ALA A 729 -20.91 26.51 -3.83
CA ALA A 729 -20.61 26.04 -2.47
C ALA A 729 -19.37 25.14 -2.42
N PHE A 730 -19.19 24.23 -3.39
CA PHE A 730 -18.01 23.38 -3.52
C PHE A 730 -16.73 24.20 -3.72
N ILE A 731 -16.76 25.17 -4.65
CA ILE A 731 -15.62 26.07 -4.91
C ILE A 731 -15.31 26.93 -3.67
N LYS A 732 -16.33 27.48 -3.00
CA LYS A 732 -16.16 28.20 -1.72
C LYS A 732 -15.52 27.33 -0.64
N GLY A 733 -15.99 26.09 -0.49
CA GLY A 733 -15.45 25.13 0.49
C GLY A 733 -13.99 24.77 0.21
N ALA A 734 -13.64 24.49 -1.06
CA ALA A 734 -12.27 24.20 -1.46
C ALA A 734 -11.33 25.40 -1.25
N LEU A 735 -11.80 26.63 -1.51
CA LEU A 735 -11.05 27.87 -1.27
C LEU A 735 -10.92 28.24 0.22
N ALA A 736 -11.80 27.75 1.09
CA ALA A 736 -11.81 28.00 2.53
C ALA A 736 -11.00 26.98 3.35
N GLY A 737 -10.61 25.85 2.77
CA GLY A 737 -9.70 24.90 3.40
C GLY A 737 -8.28 25.47 3.55
N ASN A 738 -7.50 24.92 4.49
CA ASN A 738 -6.07 25.24 4.64
C ASN A 738 -5.27 24.70 3.45
N ALA A 739 -5.29 25.44 2.34
CA ALA A 739 -4.60 25.09 1.11
C ALA A 739 -3.08 25.12 1.30
N VAL A 740 -2.46 23.93 1.37
CA VAL A 740 -1.02 23.78 1.13
C VAL A 740 -0.71 24.34 -0.25
N ALA A 741 0.38 25.10 -0.38
CA ALA A 741 0.75 25.76 -1.63
C ALA A 741 1.18 24.75 -2.70
N VAL A 742 0.20 24.22 -3.45
CA VAL A 742 0.46 23.32 -4.59
C VAL A 742 1.22 24.09 -5.67
N THR A 743 2.38 23.56 -6.06
CA THR A 743 3.19 24.10 -7.15
C THR A 743 3.69 22.96 -8.01
N PHE A 744 3.72 23.17 -9.33
CA PHE A 744 4.23 22.19 -10.30
C PHE A 744 5.40 22.81 -11.05
N GLN A 745 6.61 22.27 -10.85
CA GLN A 745 7.84 22.86 -11.38
C GLN A 745 7.85 22.96 -12.90
N ASP A 746 7.23 21.98 -13.57
CA ASP A 746 7.13 21.88 -15.03
C ASP A 746 5.97 22.70 -15.64
N ALA A 747 5.13 23.33 -14.82
CA ALA A 747 4.10 24.27 -15.27
C ALA A 747 4.34 25.72 -14.80
N ALA A 748 5.31 25.98 -13.92
CA ALA A 748 5.50 27.28 -13.27
C ALA A 748 5.62 28.46 -14.26
N SER A 749 6.36 28.28 -15.36
CA SER A 749 6.53 29.25 -16.45
C SER A 749 5.68 28.95 -17.70
N HIS A 750 4.78 27.97 -17.64
CA HIS A 750 3.94 27.58 -18.77
C HIS A 750 2.78 28.57 -18.96
N TRP A 751 2.28 28.74 -20.19
CA TRP A 751 1.23 29.74 -20.50
C TRP A 751 -0.07 29.50 -19.71
N ALA A 752 -0.39 28.23 -19.42
CA ALA A 752 -1.56 27.84 -18.61
C ALA A 752 -1.34 27.89 -17.09
N SER A 753 -0.18 28.37 -16.59
CA SER A 753 0.23 28.31 -15.17
C SER A 753 -0.86 28.82 -14.20
N LYS A 754 -1.52 29.95 -14.51
CA LYS A 754 -2.61 30.50 -13.68
C LYS A 754 -3.78 29.52 -13.54
N ASP A 755 -4.28 28.99 -14.64
CA ASP A 755 -5.43 28.07 -14.63
C ASP A 755 -5.09 26.72 -13.98
N ILE A 756 -3.87 26.23 -14.19
CA ILE A 756 -3.34 25.03 -13.54
C ILE A 756 -3.32 25.19 -12.01
N LEU A 757 -2.80 26.33 -11.52
CA LEU A 757 -2.72 26.62 -10.09
C LEU A 757 -4.12 26.87 -9.48
N SER A 758 -4.99 27.61 -10.15
CA SER A 758 -6.38 27.82 -9.69
C SER A 758 -7.15 26.50 -9.62
N ALA A 759 -7.07 25.64 -10.64
CA ALA A 759 -7.77 24.34 -10.66
C ALA A 759 -7.23 23.37 -9.59
N ALA A 760 -5.93 23.37 -9.33
CA ALA A 760 -5.33 22.58 -8.26
C ALA A 760 -5.73 23.09 -6.86
N LYS A 761 -5.77 24.42 -6.67
CA LYS A 761 -6.26 25.05 -5.44
C LYS A 761 -7.71 24.66 -5.10
N ILE A 762 -8.55 24.46 -6.11
CA ILE A 762 -9.95 24.00 -5.93
C ILE A 762 -10.14 22.47 -6.09
N GLY A 763 -9.07 21.68 -6.05
CA GLY A 763 -9.13 20.21 -5.97
C GLY A 763 -9.56 19.48 -7.25
N ILE A 764 -9.63 20.15 -8.40
CA ILE A 764 -9.96 19.51 -9.68
C ILE A 764 -8.85 18.53 -10.10
N ILE A 765 -7.58 18.92 -9.89
CA ILE A 765 -6.40 18.17 -10.33
C ILE A 765 -5.23 18.27 -9.34
N ASN A 766 -4.66 17.12 -8.99
CA ASN A 766 -3.58 17.02 -7.98
C ASN A 766 -2.18 16.88 -8.59
N GLY A 767 -2.05 16.92 -9.93
CA GLY A 767 -0.84 16.53 -10.65
C GLY A 767 -0.59 15.02 -10.62
N TYR A 768 0.66 14.63 -10.82
CA TYR A 768 1.15 13.24 -10.73
C TYR A 768 1.94 13.01 -9.43
N PRO A 769 2.11 11.75 -8.96
CA PRO A 769 2.87 11.43 -7.74
C PRO A 769 4.35 11.85 -7.75
N ASP A 770 4.89 12.21 -8.92
CA ASP A 770 6.25 12.77 -9.09
C ASP A 770 6.30 14.30 -8.98
N GLY A 771 5.24 14.95 -8.49
CA GLY A 771 5.16 16.41 -8.27
C GLY A 771 5.01 17.25 -9.54
N ARG A 772 4.76 16.62 -10.69
CA ARG A 772 4.67 17.27 -12.01
C ARG A 772 3.23 17.37 -12.51
N PHE A 773 2.97 18.35 -13.37
CA PHE A 773 1.68 18.51 -14.05
C PHE A 773 1.66 17.88 -15.46
N LYS A 774 2.77 17.96 -16.19
CA LYS A 774 2.96 17.52 -17.59
C LYS A 774 2.00 18.25 -18.56
N PRO A 775 2.13 19.58 -18.72
CA PRO A 775 1.14 20.42 -19.39
C PRO A 775 0.90 20.05 -20.86
N ASP A 776 1.96 19.84 -21.63
CA ASP A 776 1.89 19.55 -23.07
C ASP A 776 1.60 18.06 -23.40
N ALA A 777 1.42 17.20 -22.38
CA ALA A 777 1.08 15.80 -22.60
C ALA A 777 -0.39 15.67 -23.05
N SER A 778 -0.65 14.87 -24.09
CA SER A 778 -2.02 14.58 -24.53
C SER A 778 -2.82 13.81 -23.47
N ILE A 779 -4.06 14.22 -23.20
CA ILE A 779 -4.94 13.63 -22.17
C ILE A 779 -5.79 12.48 -22.74
N THR A 780 -6.13 11.46 -21.94
CA THR A 780 -7.07 10.41 -22.37
C THR A 780 -8.54 10.83 -22.21
N ARG A 781 -9.45 10.14 -22.89
CA ARG A 781 -10.91 10.31 -22.76
C ARG A 781 -11.38 10.06 -21.32
N ALA A 782 -10.84 9.03 -20.67
CA ALA A 782 -11.08 8.72 -19.25
C ALA A 782 -10.59 9.85 -18.32
N GLU A 783 -9.37 10.35 -18.52
CA GLU A 783 -8.84 11.48 -17.74
C GLU A 783 -9.67 12.76 -17.92
N PHE A 784 -10.11 13.05 -19.15
CA PHE A 784 -10.95 14.23 -19.42
C PHE A 784 -12.36 14.11 -18.81
N SER A 785 -12.98 12.92 -18.85
CA SER A 785 -14.25 12.66 -18.15
C SER A 785 -14.17 12.96 -16.65
N VAL A 786 -13.08 12.53 -16.00
CA VAL A 786 -12.85 12.81 -14.56
C VAL A 786 -12.64 14.30 -14.29
N LEU A 787 -11.96 15.03 -15.17
CA LEU A 787 -11.82 16.49 -15.04
C LEU A 787 -13.17 17.20 -15.13
N LEU A 788 -14.04 16.84 -16.09
CA LEU A 788 -15.36 17.45 -16.22
C LEU A 788 -16.26 17.18 -15.01
N VAL A 789 -16.34 15.93 -14.55
CA VAL A 789 -17.17 15.55 -13.41
C VAL A 789 -16.73 16.26 -12.13
N LYS A 790 -15.42 16.38 -11.89
CA LYS A 790 -14.89 17.14 -10.75
C LYS A 790 -15.13 18.65 -10.89
N ALA A 791 -14.84 19.23 -12.06
CA ALA A 791 -14.88 20.66 -12.26
C ALA A 791 -16.29 21.24 -12.13
N PHE A 792 -17.32 20.55 -12.64
CA PHE A 792 -18.71 20.99 -12.55
C PHE A 792 -19.50 20.31 -11.42
N ALA A 793 -18.80 19.57 -10.53
CA ALA A 793 -19.37 18.83 -9.40
C ALA A 793 -20.53 17.89 -9.78
N LEU A 794 -20.47 17.27 -10.96
CA LEU A 794 -21.57 16.53 -11.56
C LEU A 794 -21.99 15.30 -10.74
N ARG A 795 -23.25 14.90 -10.90
CA ARG A 795 -23.87 13.71 -10.29
C ARG A 795 -24.56 12.88 -11.37
N SER A 796 -24.79 11.60 -11.10
CA SER A 796 -25.47 10.70 -12.04
C SER A 796 -26.85 11.24 -12.42
N GLY A 797 -27.12 11.27 -13.73
CA GLY A 797 -28.43 11.64 -14.28
C GLY A 797 -29.38 10.44 -14.31
N SER A 798 -30.50 10.59 -15.01
CA SER A 798 -31.53 9.54 -15.16
C SER A 798 -31.37 8.66 -16.40
N GLY A 799 -30.36 8.90 -17.24
CA GLY A 799 -30.11 8.14 -18.46
C GLY A 799 -29.47 6.78 -18.22
N THR A 800 -29.96 5.74 -18.90
CA THR A 800 -29.43 4.37 -18.84
C THR A 800 -28.69 4.02 -20.12
N ILE A 801 -27.39 4.32 -20.18
CA ILE A 801 -26.50 3.94 -21.29
C ILE A 801 -25.41 3.02 -20.73
N GLU A 802 -25.44 1.74 -21.11
CA GLU A 802 -24.39 0.78 -20.77
C GLU A 802 -23.23 0.86 -21.76
N LEU A 803 -22.00 0.91 -21.24
CA LEU A 803 -20.75 0.95 -22.02
C LEU A 803 -19.93 -0.30 -21.69
N ARG A 804 -19.42 -1.00 -22.72
CA ARG A 804 -18.92 -2.39 -22.62
C ARG A 804 -17.47 -2.55 -22.20
N ASP A 805 -16.73 -1.45 -22.09
CA ASP A 805 -15.28 -1.41 -21.87
C ASP A 805 -14.87 -0.59 -20.64
N ILE A 806 -15.83 -0.20 -19.79
CA ILE A 806 -15.59 0.70 -18.64
C ILE A 806 -15.59 -0.01 -17.29
N GLN A 807 -15.99 -1.29 -17.24
CA GLN A 807 -16.27 -2.05 -16.01
C GLN A 807 -15.07 -2.09 -15.04
N ASN A 808 -13.85 -2.15 -15.61
CA ASN A 808 -12.57 -2.18 -14.89
C ASN A 808 -11.81 -0.84 -14.98
N SER A 809 -12.44 0.24 -15.46
CA SER A 809 -11.78 1.53 -15.62
C SER A 809 -11.70 2.28 -14.29
N TRP A 810 -10.52 2.83 -13.97
CA TRP A 810 -10.34 3.72 -12.82
C TRP A 810 -11.20 5.01 -12.89
N ALA A 811 -11.68 5.36 -14.09
CA ALA A 811 -12.54 6.52 -14.34
C ALA A 811 -14.03 6.17 -14.43
N ARG A 812 -14.40 4.90 -14.18
CA ARG A 812 -15.74 4.33 -14.41
C ARG A 812 -16.87 5.24 -13.94
N ASP A 813 -16.88 5.61 -12.65
CA ASP A 813 -17.94 6.41 -12.04
C ASP A 813 -18.13 7.74 -12.76
N SER A 814 -17.03 8.39 -13.19
CA SER A 814 -17.11 9.65 -13.95
C SER A 814 -17.63 9.45 -15.36
N ILE A 815 -17.33 8.30 -15.99
CA ILE A 815 -17.87 7.95 -17.31
C ILE A 815 -19.38 7.63 -17.19
N GLU A 816 -19.80 6.87 -16.17
CA GLU A 816 -21.22 6.58 -15.89
C GLU A 816 -22.01 7.86 -15.54
N ILE A 817 -21.42 8.81 -14.80
CA ILE A 817 -22.01 10.14 -14.56
C ILE A 817 -22.21 10.92 -15.87
N LEU A 818 -21.22 10.97 -16.76
CA LEU A 818 -21.38 11.68 -18.04
C LEU A 818 -22.36 10.96 -18.99
N ALA A 819 -22.40 9.63 -18.98
CA ALA A 819 -23.33 8.85 -19.79
C ALA A 819 -24.79 9.01 -19.32
N SER A 820 -25.03 8.96 -18.02
CA SER A 820 -26.37 9.14 -17.43
C SER A 820 -26.92 10.56 -17.55
N ASN A 821 -26.07 11.56 -17.84
CA ASN A 821 -26.48 12.92 -18.20
C ASN A 821 -26.54 13.17 -19.72
N GLY A 822 -26.26 12.18 -20.58
CA GLY A 822 -26.24 12.35 -22.03
C GLY A 822 -25.12 13.25 -22.55
N VAL A 823 -24.05 13.46 -21.75
CA VAL A 823 -22.84 14.17 -22.17
C VAL A 823 -21.98 13.29 -23.09
N ILE A 824 -22.05 11.97 -22.92
CA ILE A 824 -21.46 10.96 -23.81
C ILE A 824 -22.48 9.86 -24.12
N ASN A 825 -22.39 9.26 -25.31
CA ASN A 825 -23.25 8.16 -25.74
C ASN A 825 -22.48 6.87 -26.13
N GLY A 826 -21.15 6.89 -26.00
CA GLY A 826 -20.27 5.86 -26.57
C GLY A 826 -20.13 5.94 -28.10
N TYR A 827 -19.41 4.97 -28.67
CA TYR A 827 -19.37 4.69 -30.10
C TYR A 827 -20.46 3.67 -30.49
N SER A 828 -20.70 3.49 -31.80
CA SER A 828 -21.80 2.67 -32.33
C SER A 828 -21.69 1.16 -32.05
N ASP A 829 -20.59 0.68 -31.46
CA ASP A 829 -20.39 -0.70 -31.00
C ASP A 829 -20.74 -0.92 -29.52
N GLY A 830 -21.05 0.16 -28.79
CA GLY A 830 -21.33 0.16 -27.35
C GLY A 830 -20.10 0.36 -26.46
N THR A 831 -18.99 0.92 -26.98
CA THR A 831 -17.76 1.19 -26.22
C THR A 831 -17.53 2.69 -25.98
N PHE A 832 -16.61 3.03 -25.07
CA PHE A 832 -16.17 4.40 -24.79
C PHE A 832 -14.72 4.69 -25.23
N HIS A 833 -13.87 3.68 -25.30
CA HIS A 833 -12.42 3.75 -25.52
C HIS A 833 -11.72 4.72 -24.55
N GLY A 834 -11.85 4.48 -23.24
CA GLY A 834 -11.37 5.39 -22.20
C GLY A 834 -9.88 5.74 -22.26
N ASP A 835 -9.02 4.80 -22.68
CA ASP A 835 -7.57 5.01 -22.75
C ASP A 835 -7.09 5.72 -24.02
N TYR A 836 -7.96 5.92 -25.01
CA TYR A 836 -7.62 6.66 -26.22
C TYR A 836 -7.47 8.15 -25.90
N ARG A 837 -6.59 8.85 -26.63
CA ARG A 837 -6.43 10.30 -26.48
C ARG A 837 -7.66 11.01 -27.04
N ILE A 838 -8.15 12.03 -26.34
CA ILE A 838 -9.32 12.78 -26.78
C ILE A 838 -8.93 13.82 -27.83
N THR A 839 -9.70 13.91 -28.91
CA THR A 839 -9.52 14.94 -29.93
C THR A 839 -10.12 16.28 -29.50
N ARG A 840 -9.66 17.38 -30.09
CA ARG A 840 -10.24 18.72 -29.86
C ARG A 840 -11.73 18.76 -30.25
N ALA A 841 -12.16 18.05 -31.29
CA ALA A 841 -13.56 17.93 -31.67
C ALA A 841 -14.43 17.19 -30.64
N GLU A 842 -13.96 16.08 -30.09
CA GLU A 842 -14.66 15.33 -29.03
C GLU A 842 -14.77 16.13 -27.74
N MET A 843 -13.74 16.93 -27.41
CA MET A 843 -13.80 17.89 -26.32
C MET A 843 -14.91 18.93 -26.54
N VAL A 844 -15.05 19.51 -27.74
CA VAL A 844 -16.16 20.44 -28.04
C VAL A 844 -17.51 19.76 -27.85
N ALA A 845 -17.65 18.52 -28.33
CA ALA A 845 -18.89 17.76 -28.21
C ALA A 845 -19.29 17.56 -26.74
N MET A 846 -18.37 17.15 -25.87
CA MET A 846 -18.64 16.96 -24.45
C MET A 846 -18.98 18.29 -23.74
N ILE A 847 -18.22 19.37 -23.95
CA ILE A 847 -18.50 20.65 -23.26
C ILE A 847 -19.78 21.33 -23.75
N SER A 848 -20.21 21.09 -25.00
CA SER A 848 -21.50 21.57 -25.53
C SER A 848 -22.73 20.98 -24.81
N LYS A 849 -22.52 19.88 -24.07
CA LYS A 849 -23.54 19.25 -23.22
C LYS A 849 -23.50 19.73 -21.77
N ILE A 850 -22.59 20.63 -21.41
CA ILE A 850 -22.42 21.16 -20.05
C ILE A 850 -22.69 22.67 -20.01
N LEU A 851 -22.23 23.43 -21.02
CA LEU A 851 -22.44 24.87 -21.14
C LEU A 851 -23.28 25.17 -22.40
N ILE A 852 -24.38 25.92 -22.23
CA ILE A 852 -25.12 26.52 -23.34
C ILE A 852 -24.38 27.80 -23.74
N PHE A 853 -23.98 27.86 -25.00
CA PHE A 853 -23.58 29.09 -25.70
C PHE A 853 -24.69 29.46 -26.69
N GLN A 854 -25.41 30.56 -26.44
CA GLN A 854 -26.48 31.00 -27.34
C GLN A 854 -25.90 31.55 -28.64
N ASN A 855 -26.52 31.20 -29.77
CA ASN A 855 -26.23 31.83 -31.05
C ASN A 855 -26.69 33.30 -31.02
N SER A 856 -25.75 34.24 -30.89
CA SER A 856 -26.00 35.64 -31.22
C SER A 856 -26.39 35.74 -32.70
N PRO A 857 -27.55 36.32 -33.06
CA PRO A 857 -27.84 36.65 -34.44
C PRO A 857 -26.89 37.77 -34.92
N SER A 858 -26.61 37.80 -36.22
CA SER A 858 -25.72 38.77 -36.89
C SER A 858 -24.26 38.82 -36.39
N GLY A 859 -23.50 37.78 -36.71
CA GLY A 859 -22.04 37.79 -36.75
C GLY A 859 -21.55 36.82 -37.83
N ASP A 860 -20.47 37.14 -38.53
CA ASP A 860 -19.93 36.28 -39.59
C ASP A 860 -19.48 34.90 -39.06
N ALA A 861 -19.48 33.90 -39.94
CA ALA A 861 -19.09 32.55 -39.56
C ALA A 861 -17.58 32.49 -39.23
N ALA A 862 -17.26 32.07 -38.00
CA ALA A 862 -15.91 31.74 -37.54
C ALA A 862 -15.39 30.47 -38.24
N THR A 863 -15.11 30.61 -39.53
CA THR A 863 -14.72 29.53 -40.43
C THR A 863 -13.23 29.24 -40.29
N PHE A 864 -12.89 28.09 -39.70
CA PHE A 864 -11.52 27.60 -39.65
C PHE A 864 -11.16 26.88 -40.95
N VAL A 865 -9.95 27.10 -41.46
CA VAL A 865 -9.53 26.61 -42.79
C VAL A 865 -9.38 25.08 -42.88
N ASP A 866 -9.51 24.38 -41.75
CA ASP A 866 -9.35 22.93 -41.60
C ASP A 866 -10.55 22.21 -40.97
N VAL A 867 -11.65 22.92 -40.68
CA VAL A 867 -12.93 22.32 -40.28
C VAL A 867 -13.81 22.23 -41.51
N ALA A 868 -13.80 21.08 -42.18
CA ALA A 868 -14.61 20.87 -43.38
C ALA A 868 -16.12 21.01 -43.06
N PRO A 869 -16.96 21.59 -43.94
CA PRO A 869 -18.42 21.71 -43.72
C PRO A 869 -19.20 20.38 -43.64
N LYS A 870 -18.52 19.23 -43.81
CA LYS A 870 -19.06 17.88 -43.57
C LYS A 870 -18.45 17.19 -42.35
N HIS A 871 -17.57 17.87 -41.61
CA HIS A 871 -17.01 17.35 -40.38
C HIS A 871 -18.12 17.28 -39.31
N TRP A 872 -18.23 16.14 -38.63
CA TRP A 872 -19.35 15.84 -37.72
C TRP A 872 -19.51 16.86 -36.58
N ALA A 873 -18.43 17.55 -36.20
CA ALA A 873 -18.43 18.60 -35.19
C ALA A 873 -18.42 20.04 -35.74
N ASN A 874 -18.59 20.28 -37.05
CA ASN A 874 -18.48 21.63 -37.64
C ASN A 874 -19.39 22.66 -36.94
N GLU A 875 -20.70 22.37 -36.82
CA GLU A 875 -21.67 23.30 -36.22
C GLU A 875 -21.32 23.66 -34.77
N ILE A 876 -20.92 22.67 -33.95
CA ILE A 876 -20.58 22.88 -32.54
C ILE A 876 -19.22 23.57 -32.35
N ILE A 877 -18.25 23.32 -33.22
CA ILE A 877 -16.95 24.03 -33.23
C ILE A 877 -17.17 25.50 -33.58
N GLU A 878 -17.96 25.79 -34.61
CA GLU A 878 -18.31 27.16 -34.98
C GLU A 878 -19.10 27.88 -33.88
N ALA A 879 -20.06 27.21 -33.24
CA ALA A 879 -20.84 27.80 -32.15
C ALA A 879 -19.98 28.10 -30.92
N ALA A 880 -19.11 27.16 -30.52
CA ALA A 880 -18.17 27.38 -29.41
C ALA A 880 -17.18 28.52 -29.70
N ALA A 881 -16.69 28.64 -30.95
CA ALA A 881 -15.82 29.72 -31.38
C ALA A 881 -16.53 31.08 -31.46
N LYS A 882 -17.75 31.14 -32.02
CA LYS A 882 -18.60 32.35 -32.04
C LYS A 882 -18.92 32.87 -30.64
N SER A 883 -18.95 31.99 -29.63
CA SER A 883 -19.16 32.36 -28.23
C SER A 883 -17.90 32.94 -27.54
N GLY A 884 -16.72 32.85 -28.16
CA GLY A 884 -15.44 33.22 -27.56
C GLY A 884 -14.90 32.23 -26.52
N LEU A 885 -15.61 31.13 -26.24
CA LEU A 885 -15.16 30.09 -25.30
C LEU A 885 -13.88 29.39 -25.79
N LEU A 886 -13.84 29.07 -27.09
CA LEU A 886 -12.73 28.40 -27.75
C LEU A 886 -12.10 29.30 -28.81
N GLU A 887 -10.77 29.34 -28.83
CA GLU A 887 -9.99 30.02 -29.85
C GLU A 887 -9.37 29.00 -30.82
N GLY A 888 -9.19 29.44 -32.06
CA GLY A 888 -8.36 28.72 -33.03
C GLY A 888 -6.87 28.84 -32.67
N LYS A 889 -6.07 27.93 -33.24
CA LYS A 889 -4.61 28.05 -33.27
C LYS A 889 -4.20 29.00 -34.40
N SER A 890 -2.89 29.19 -34.57
CA SER A 890 -2.33 30.07 -35.60
C SER A 890 -2.81 29.73 -37.01
N GLN A 891 -2.79 30.72 -37.92
CA GLN A 891 -3.23 30.59 -39.32
C GLN A 891 -4.72 30.22 -39.51
N ASN A 892 -5.58 30.62 -38.56
CA ASN A 892 -7.04 30.40 -38.62
C ASN A 892 -7.43 28.91 -38.72
N ARG A 893 -6.77 28.07 -37.92
CA ARG A 893 -6.99 26.62 -37.82
C ARG A 893 -7.62 26.24 -36.48
N PHE A 894 -8.45 25.21 -36.46
CA PHE A 894 -8.96 24.63 -35.22
C PHE A 894 -8.28 23.30 -34.86
N GLU A 895 -7.75 22.57 -35.85
CA GLU A 895 -7.21 21.21 -35.69
C GLU A 895 -8.20 20.24 -35.01
N PRO A 896 -9.38 19.95 -35.62
CA PRO A 896 -10.45 19.18 -34.98
C PRO A 896 -10.00 17.78 -34.51
N ASP A 897 -9.26 17.06 -35.35
CA ASP A 897 -8.80 15.69 -35.09
C ASP A 897 -7.49 15.61 -34.27
N ALA A 898 -6.92 16.75 -33.85
CA ALA A 898 -5.69 16.75 -33.06
C ALA A 898 -5.97 16.40 -31.59
N ASN A 899 -5.06 15.62 -30.99
CA ASN A 899 -5.10 15.26 -29.57
C ASN A 899 -5.01 16.51 -28.67
N LEU A 900 -5.90 16.60 -27.70
CA LEU A 900 -5.94 17.67 -26.71
C LEU A 900 -4.83 17.51 -25.67
N THR A 901 -4.08 18.57 -25.37
CA THR A 901 -3.10 18.60 -24.26
C THR A 901 -3.76 18.79 -22.90
N ARG A 902 -3.08 18.36 -21.83
CA ARG A 902 -3.55 18.50 -20.45
C ARG A 902 -3.76 19.97 -20.04
N ALA A 903 -2.93 20.87 -20.55
CA ALA A 903 -3.06 22.31 -20.37
C ALA A 903 -4.25 22.90 -21.16
N GLU A 904 -4.42 22.59 -22.45
CA GLU A 904 -5.59 23.02 -23.23
C GLU A 904 -6.89 22.56 -22.56
N ALA A 905 -6.98 21.29 -22.18
CA ALA A 905 -8.15 20.72 -21.52
C ALA A 905 -8.56 21.49 -20.25
N LEU A 906 -7.57 21.80 -19.40
CA LEU A 906 -7.82 22.45 -18.13
C LEU A 906 -8.14 23.94 -18.29
N THR A 907 -7.46 24.66 -19.19
CA THR A 907 -7.80 26.07 -19.49
C THR A 907 -9.21 26.19 -20.07
N VAL A 908 -9.66 25.28 -20.95
CA VAL A 908 -11.05 25.30 -21.46
C VAL A 908 -12.06 25.12 -20.31
N ILE A 909 -11.81 24.18 -19.41
CA ILE A 909 -12.66 23.95 -18.22
C ILE A 909 -12.66 25.19 -17.30
N MET A 910 -11.50 25.81 -17.05
CA MET A 910 -11.41 27.01 -16.22
C MET A 910 -12.03 28.25 -16.89
N ARG A 911 -12.04 28.33 -18.23
CA ARG A 911 -12.81 29.35 -18.98
C ARG A 911 -14.31 29.13 -18.79
N MET A 912 -14.81 27.91 -19.02
CA MET A 912 -16.22 27.56 -18.81
C MET A 912 -16.71 27.90 -17.40
N LEU A 913 -15.91 27.63 -16.37
CA LEU A 913 -16.27 27.97 -14.99
C LEU A 913 -16.45 29.48 -14.76
N ARG A 914 -15.62 30.31 -15.41
CA ARG A 914 -15.70 31.79 -15.34
C ARG A 914 -16.86 32.39 -16.14
N GLU A 915 -17.57 31.61 -16.96
CA GLU A 915 -18.80 32.10 -17.63
C GLU A 915 -19.96 32.30 -16.62
N ASN A 916 -19.84 31.82 -15.38
CA ASN A 916 -20.71 32.20 -14.26
C ASN A 916 -20.05 33.32 -13.42
N PRO A 917 -20.67 34.51 -13.30
CA PRO A 917 -20.05 35.65 -12.60
C PRO A 917 -19.67 35.40 -11.13
N THR A 918 -20.47 34.60 -10.41
CA THR A 918 -20.18 34.24 -9.01
C THR A 918 -18.96 33.34 -8.89
N ILE A 919 -18.74 32.44 -9.87
CA ILE A 919 -17.58 31.56 -9.90
C ILE A 919 -16.32 32.32 -10.36
N ASP A 920 -16.43 33.21 -11.36
CA ASP A 920 -15.32 34.08 -11.77
C ASP A 920 -14.77 34.91 -10.60
N GLN A 921 -15.66 35.56 -9.84
CA GLN A 921 -15.32 36.33 -8.64
C GLN A 921 -14.60 35.49 -7.55
N LEU A 922 -14.86 34.18 -7.47
CA LEU A 922 -14.20 33.27 -6.52
C LEU A 922 -12.82 32.80 -7.00
N LEU A 923 -12.61 32.72 -8.32
CA LEU A 923 -11.40 32.14 -8.92
C LEU A 923 -10.29 33.18 -9.19
N GLY A 924 -10.68 34.41 -9.56
CA GLY A 924 -9.80 35.55 -9.83
C GLY A 924 -8.78 35.35 -10.95
#